data_AF-A0A368GLS3-F1
#
_entry.id   AF-A0A368GLS3-F1
#
_cell.length_a   1.000
_cell.length_b   1.000
_cell.length_c   1.000
_cell.angle_alpha   90.00
_cell.angle_beta   90.00
_cell.angle_gamma   90.00
#
_symmetry.space_group_name_H-M   'P 1'
#
loop_
_entity.id
_entity.type
_entity.pdbx_description
1 polymer ?
#
loop_
_entity_poly.entity_id
_entity_poly.type
_entity_poly.pdbx_seq_one_letter_code
_entity_poly.pdbx_strand_id
1 'polypeptide(L)'
;MSGLFRGALNLIQGESASNSSHPLIGTQVEVGSIRLRVDSLIAEGGFAVIENLLFDAAGRVKLCDFGSATTQIFAPDETWNMARRTQLEEEMQRHTTPMYRAPEILDTYQNYVVGPQQDIWALGCVLFYLCYHVHPFEDSAKLRILNVAYTVPSGCEECRDILPIIGGFAVVFAAYDSKNKWYALKRQLTKDRESMDAVLLEIRILKELSGHPSILEFVAAAQMKIPSGGVEFMLLTELCSGGSVADMMKTVRLKPEQAVKIFYAAARAVCHMHDRRVPITHRDIKIENLLFDAAGRVKLCDFGSATTQIFAPDETWNMARRTQLEEEMQRHTTPMYRAPAILDTYQNYVVGPQQDIWALGCVLFYLCYHVHPFEDSAKLRILNVAYTVPSGCEECRDILPIIESCLKADPLMRPGAKDLVERTEALAVALDIDLSKPVSNVDTGLLRRSQGQRPVAGGSSHVPPPRPPPPRSSVVSEEVTEQASAMLGALKGQGLSLLKNLKDKSTAVVQKVQAKLATQEVTWITSRLCIVPVARSAQEQVDEDEWNARVQATGKPYVVYNLSGRPLHGNYPIEQIPCVLRNVRPQVPPPIENILKVCSSIVTALRNRRGSCVVLYGAEIHCVMVSVALLVYCKLIGDANDAYDFVANKRRTAQRFAPSQIRSLDLIKNLTSSASVVLLPMNRPMSLRSISLSTLPILAGIRSGLRLVIEIFAGSNKVWDSVGCKRPLTVSKSLSSELDVGDVPLDGQITMLVSYSRSDPVDPATKKFMFSVVFHTSVAKELMKFSRSDLDISIVEENNIPPDFR
;
A
#
# COMPACT_ATOMS: atom_id res chain seq x y z
N MET A 1 19.61 3.86 32.78
CA MET A 1 19.17 4.91 31.85
C MET A 1 19.73 6.31 32.15
N SER A 2 19.88 6.74 33.41
CA SER A 2 20.22 8.14 33.78
C SER A 2 21.56 8.71 33.29
N GLY A 3 22.55 7.88 32.93
CA GLY A 3 23.82 8.33 32.35
C GLY A 3 23.72 8.67 30.86
N LEU A 4 23.48 7.65 30.01
CA LEU A 4 23.42 7.80 28.53
C LEU A 4 22.48 8.93 28.08
N PHE A 5 21.32 9.07 28.71
CA PHE A 5 20.32 10.08 28.33
C PHE A 5 20.87 11.51 28.38
N ARG A 6 21.77 11.85 29.32
CA ARG A 6 22.39 13.18 29.38
C ARG A 6 23.42 13.42 28.27
N GLY A 7 24.16 12.39 27.86
CA GLY A 7 25.09 12.49 26.73
C GLY A 7 24.34 12.81 25.43
N ALA A 8 23.27 12.06 25.14
CA ALA A 8 22.43 12.29 23.98
C ALA A 8 21.69 13.64 24.04
N LEU A 9 21.09 14.00 25.19
CA LEU A 9 20.35 15.26 25.31
C LEU A 9 21.25 16.50 25.23
N ASN A 10 22.51 16.43 25.69
CA ASN A 10 23.45 17.55 25.54
C ASN A 10 23.90 17.76 24.07
N LEU A 11 23.82 16.74 23.21
CA LEU A 11 23.97 16.88 21.75
C LEU A 11 22.70 17.45 21.08
N ILE A 12 21.52 17.17 21.65
CA ILE A 12 20.22 17.68 21.17
C ILE A 12 20.00 19.15 21.58
N GLN A 13 20.54 19.58 22.72
CA GLN A 13 20.42 20.94 23.26
C GLN A 13 21.70 21.78 23.03
N GLY A 14 22.21 21.77 21.80
CA GLY A 14 23.22 22.73 21.34
C GLY A 14 22.65 24.15 21.22
N GLU A 15 23.38 25.14 21.74
CA GLU A 15 22.92 26.54 21.83
C GLU A 15 22.71 27.23 20.48
N SER A 16 21.91 28.30 20.47
CA SER A 16 21.55 29.06 19.27
C SER A 16 22.70 29.92 18.73
N ALA A 17 23.62 29.30 17.99
CA ALA A 17 24.62 29.99 17.17
C ALA A 17 24.07 30.39 15.78
N SER A 18 24.65 31.43 15.19
CA SER A 18 24.20 32.04 13.92
C SER A 18 24.61 31.26 12.66
N ASN A 19 24.15 31.71 11.49
CA ASN A 19 24.30 31.06 10.17
C ASN A 19 25.75 30.98 9.65
N SER A 20 26.65 30.25 10.32
CA SER A 20 28.07 30.18 9.97
C SER A 20 28.76 28.84 10.32
N SER A 21 28.00 27.75 10.47
CA SER A 21 28.47 26.54 11.17
C SER A 21 29.09 25.41 10.33
N HIS A 22 29.01 25.39 8.99
CA HIS A 22 29.59 24.29 8.21
C HIS A 22 31.11 24.48 7.95
N PRO A 23 31.99 23.53 8.33
CA PRO A 23 33.44 23.74 8.41
C PRO A 23 34.18 24.00 7.08
N LEU A 24 33.55 23.76 5.92
CA LEU A 24 34.12 24.17 4.62
C LEU A 24 33.89 25.65 4.29
N ILE A 25 32.94 26.35 4.95
CA ILE A 25 32.64 27.75 4.60
C ILE A 25 33.86 28.64 4.86
N GLY A 26 34.22 29.46 3.88
CA GLY A 26 35.39 30.33 3.89
C GLY A 26 36.73 29.67 3.51
N THR A 27 36.79 28.33 3.44
CA THR A 27 38.00 27.56 3.11
C THR A 27 38.36 27.61 1.62
N GLN A 28 39.56 27.14 1.28
CA GLN A 28 39.97 26.89 -0.11
C GLN A 28 39.98 25.39 -0.41
N VAL A 29 39.51 25.02 -1.60
CA VAL A 29 39.37 23.64 -2.08
C VAL A 29 39.88 23.57 -3.52
N GLU A 30 40.55 22.48 -3.91
CA GLU A 30 41.05 22.25 -5.27
C GLU A 30 40.29 21.08 -5.91
N VAL A 31 39.65 21.34 -7.06
CA VAL A 31 38.86 20.34 -7.81
C VAL A 31 39.37 20.29 -9.25
N GLY A 32 39.97 19.16 -9.63
CA GLY A 32 40.72 19.06 -10.89
C GLY A 32 41.93 20.01 -10.87
N SER A 33 41.90 21.03 -11.72
CA SER A 33 42.91 22.11 -11.78
C SER A 33 42.39 23.48 -11.30
N ILE A 34 41.18 23.52 -10.72
CA ILE A 34 40.53 24.77 -10.30
C ILE A 34 40.63 24.89 -8.78
N ARG A 35 41.23 25.99 -8.30
CA ARG A 35 41.16 26.39 -6.89
C ARG A 35 39.96 27.29 -6.67
N LEU A 36 39.18 26.92 -5.67
CA LEU A 36 37.92 27.55 -5.31
C LEU A 36 38.01 28.07 -3.88
N ARG A 37 37.28 29.15 -3.58
CA ARG A 37 36.92 29.52 -2.23
C ARG A 37 35.44 29.21 -2.01
N VAL A 38 35.14 28.48 -0.95
CA VAL A 38 33.76 28.15 -0.57
C VAL A 38 33.15 29.36 0.12
N ASP A 39 32.01 29.85 -0.37
CA ASP A 39 31.35 31.05 0.12
C ASP A 39 30.22 30.71 1.10
N SER A 40 29.30 29.86 0.66
CA SER A 40 28.04 29.61 1.35
C SER A 40 27.47 28.24 1.00
N LEU A 41 26.68 27.70 1.92
CA LEU A 41 25.84 26.51 1.69
C LEU A 41 24.61 26.93 0.88
N ILE A 42 24.30 26.20 -0.20
CA ILE A 42 23.12 26.50 -1.06
C ILE A 42 22.08 25.39 -1.09
N ALA A 43 22.48 24.13 -0.91
CA ALA A 43 21.55 23.02 -0.70
C ALA A 43 22.20 21.91 0.14
N GLU A 44 21.39 21.22 0.95
CA GLU A 44 21.76 19.96 1.58
C GLU A 44 20.98 18.86 0.86
N GLY A 45 21.62 18.20 -0.11
CA GLY A 45 21.05 17.10 -0.87
C GLY A 45 21.15 15.79 -0.09
N GLY A 46 20.07 15.03 -0.06
CA GLY A 46 19.99 13.77 0.69
C GLY A 46 20.01 13.98 2.20
N PHE A 47 18.82 14.10 2.79
CA PHE A 47 18.64 13.59 4.15
C PHE A 47 18.72 12.07 4.08
N ALA A 48 19.59 11.41 4.84
CA ALA A 48 19.28 10.02 5.21
C ALA A 48 18.10 10.08 6.16
N VAL A 49 16.92 9.70 5.66
CA VAL A 49 15.77 9.37 6.49
C VAL A 49 16.11 8.06 7.21
N ILE A 50 16.58 8.17 8.45
CA ILE A 50 16.68 7.02 9.34
C ILE A 50 15.45 7.09 10.23
N GLU A 51 14.42 6.32 9.87
CA GLU A 51 13.24 6.10 10.73
C GLU A 51 12.56 7.41 11.15
N ASN A 52 12.17 8.19 10.13
CA ASN A 52 11.58 9.53 10.21
C ASN A 52 12.44 10.61 10.91
N LEU A 53 13.73 10.36 11.14
CA LEU A 53 14.70 11.39 11.46
C LEU A 53 15.41 11.89 10.20
N LEU A 54 15.33 13.20 9.93
CA LEU A 54 16.21 13.92 9.03
C LEU A 54 17.43 14.39 9.81
N PHE A 55 18.62 14.04 9.33
CA PHE A 55 19.86 14.67 9.76
C PHE A 55 20.19 15.80 8.78
N ASP A 56 20.78 16.89 9.25
CA ASP A 56 21.25 17.99 8.40
C ASP A 56 22.79 18.02 8.35
N ALA A 57 23.39 18.81 7.45
CA ALA A 57 24.84 18.80 7.23
C ALA A 57 25.68 19.37 8.39
N ALA A 58 25.02 19.92 9.43
CA ALA A 58 25.64 20.28 10.71
C ALA A 58 25.48 19.17 11.77
N GLY A 59 24.92 18.01 11.41
CA GLY A 59 24.64 16.90 12.32
C GLY A 59 23.40 17.11 13.19
N ARG A 60 22.59 18.15 12.95
CA ARG A 60 21.38 18.42 13.72
C ARG A 60 20.25 17.50 13.25
N VAL A 61 19.44 17.03 14.19
CA VAL A 61 18.32 16.11 13.91
C VAL A 61 17.00 16.88 13.88
N LYS A 62 16.15 16.57 12.90
CA LYS A 62 14.76 17.05 12.79
C LYS A 62 13.85 15.85 12.56
N LEU A 63 12.82 15.70 13.38
CA LEU A 63 11.74 14.74 13.11
C LEU A 63 10.96 15.20 11.86
N CYS A 64 10.66 14.28 10.96
CA CYS A 64 9.82 14.51 9.78
C CYS A 64 8.66 13.51 9.70
N ASP A 65 7.86 13.64 8.65
CA ASP A 65 6.67 12.84 8.38
C ASP A 65 5.71 12.74 9.58
N PHE A 66 4.88 13.78 9.68
CA PHE A 66 3.75 13.83 10.61
C PHE A 66 2.47 13.26 9.98
N GLY A 67 2.54 12.54 8.85
CA GLY A 67 1.37 12.08 8.09
C GLY A 67 0.44 11.12 8.83
N SER A 68 0.95 10.46 9.88
CA SER A 68 0.19 9.61 10.80
C SER A 68 0.10 10.18 12.23
N ALA A 69 0.54 11.41 12.46
CA ALA A 69 0.53 12.03 13.79
C ALA A 69 -0.91 12.38 14.22
N THR A 70 -1.27 12.03 15.46
CA THR A 70 -2.60 12.29 16.02
C THR A 70 -2.49 12.86 17.44
N THR A 71 -3.45 13.71 17.82
CA THR A 71 -3.65 14.19 19.19
C THR A 71 -4.61 13.29 19.99
N GLN A 72 -5.14 12.23 19.36
CA GLN A 72 -6.11 11.32 19.96
C GLN A 72 -5.44 10.37 20.94
N ILE A 73 -5.85 10.45 22.21
CA ILE A 73 -5.42 9.54 23.28
C ILE A 73 -6.50 8.49 23.49
N PHE A 74 -6.14 7.22 23.39
CA PHE A 74 -7.03 6.10 23.65
C PHE A 74 -6.85 5.63 25.09
N ALA A 75 -7.57 6.28 25.99
CA ALA A 75 -7.70 5.85 27.37
C ALA A 75 -8.87 4.87 27.53
N PRO A 76 -8.75 3.81 28.36
CA PRO A 76 -9.89 3.02 28.78
C PRO A 76 -10.82 3.87 29.67
N ASP A 77 -12.03 4.13 29.18
CA ASP A 77 -13.13 4.77 29.91
C ASP A 77 -14.33 3.82 30.07
N GLU A 78 -15.44 4.29 30.63
CA GLU A 78 -16.67 3.50 30.79
C GLU A 78 -17.29 3.03 29.46
N THR A 79 -16.84 3.56 28.32
CA THR A 79 -17.26 3.16 26.97
C THR A 79 -16.22 2.29 26.24
N TRP A 80 -15.15 1.87 26.91
CA TRP A 80 -14.08 1.04 26.37
C TRP A 80 -14.53 -0.40 26.06
N ASN A 81 -15.14 -0.55 24.89
CA ASN A 81 -15.75 -1.78 24.41
C ASN A 81 -15.00 -2.42 23.22
N MET A 82 -15.46 -3.60 22.80
CA MET A 82 -14.83 -4.35 21.71
C MET A 82 -14.74 -3.56 20.39
N ALA A 83 -15.74 -2.75 20.06
CA ALA A 83 -15.73 -1.95 18.83
C ALA A 83 -14.68 -0.82 18.88
N ARG A 84 -14.50 -0.15 20.04
CA ARG A 84 -13.40 0.81 20.23
C ARG A 84 -12.02 0.13 20.12
N ARG A 85 -11.87 -1.10 20.63
CA ARG A 85 -10.62 -1.87 20.49
C ARG A 85 -10.35 -2.26 19.04
N THR A 86 -11.34 -2.77 18.31
CA THR A 86 -11.19 -3.07 16.87
C THR A 86 -10.92 -1.81 16.04
N GLN A 87 -11.56 -0.68 16.36
CA GLN A 87 -11.25 0.61 15.73
C GLN A 87 -9.78 1.01 15.97
N LEU A 88 -9.30 0.94 17.22
CA LEU A 88 -7.89 1.19 17.53
C LEU A 88 -6.96 0.22 16.78
N GLU A 89 -7.27 -1.07 16.75
CA GLU A 89 -6.46 -2.07 16.05
C GLU A 89 -6.40 -1.81 14.54
N GLU A 90 -7.51 -1.44 13.91
CA GLU A 90 -7.53 -1.02 12.50
C GLU A 90 -6.77 0.28 12.25
N GLU A 91 -6.96 1.31 13.09
CA GLU A 91 -6.28 2.60 12.94
C GLU A 91 -4.76 2.46 13.15
N MET A 92 -4.34 1.67 14.13
CA MET A 92 -2.92 1.34 14.34
C MET A 92 -2.37 0.47 13.22
N GLN A 93 -3.16 -0.45 12.66
CA GLN A 93 -2.75 -1.25 11.51
C GLN A 93 -2.64 -0.44 10.21
N ARG A 94 -3.44 0.62 10.06
CA ARG A 94 -3.38 1.56 8.93
C ARG A 94 -2.26 2.60 9.04
N HIS A 95 -1.92 3.07 10.24
CA HIS A 95 -1.08 4.27 10.42
C HIS A 95 0.23 4.07 11.23
N THR A 96 0.59 2.85 11.64
CA THR A 96 1.85 2.62 12.39
C THR A 96 2.69 1.46 11.84
N THR A 97 4.01 1.67 11.73
CA THR A 97 4.98 0.66 11.28
C THR A 97 5.12 -0.46 12.32
N PRO A 98 4.88 -1.75 11.99
CA PRO A 98 4.74 -2.83 12.98
C PRO A 98 5.90 -3.02 13.96
N MET A 99 7.14 -2.74 13.54
CA MET A 99 8.34 -2.91 14.35
C MET A 99 8.54 -1.82 15.42
N TYR A 100 7.96 -0.63 15.20
CA TYR A 100 8.04 0.53 16.10
C TYR A 100 6.90 0.61 17.12
N ARG A 101 5.93 -0.30 17.05
CA ARG A 101 4.76 -0.32 17.94
C ARG A 101 5.16 -0.59 19.38
N ALA A 102 4.60 0.18 20.31
CA ALA A 102 4.74 -0.05 21.74
C ALA A 102 3.85 -1.25 22.20
N PRO A 103 4.17 -1.92 23.32
CA PRO A 103 3.39 -3.05 23.85
C PRO A 103 1.88 -2.75 24.01
N GLU A 104 1.53 -1.53 24.43
CA GLU A 104 0.16 -1.03 24.59
C GLU A 104 -0.65 -0.95 23.29
N ILE A 105 0.02 -0.81 22.14
CA ILE A 105 -0.60 -0.88 20.80
C ILE A 105 -0.89 -2.34 20.42
N LEU A 106 -0.09 -3.27 20.92
CA LEU A 106 -0.13 -4.68 20.52
C LEU A 106 -1.05 -5.54 21.40
N ASP A 107 -1.28 -5.15 22.65
CA ASP A 107 -2.21 -5.83 23.56
C ASP A 107 -3.26 -4.87 24.14
N THR A 108 -4.27 -4.58 23.33
CA THR A 108 -5.44 -3.75 23.67
C THR A 108 -6.30 -4.32 24.82
N TYR A 109 -6.03 -5.57 25.26
CA TYR A 109 -6.79 -6.24 26.30
C TYR A 109 -6.26 -5.92 27.71
N GLN A 110 -5.01 -5.46 27.84
CA GLN A 110 -4.41 -5.00 29.10
C GLN A 110 -5.01 -3.70 29.64
N ASN A 111 -5.77 -2.95 28.82
CA ASN A 111 -6.29 -1.62 29.14
C ASN A 111 -5.18 -0.61 29.52
N TYR A 112 -4.08 -0.60 28.77
CA TYR A 112 -3.13 0.52 28.82
C TYR A 112 -3.67 1.72 28.03
N VAL A 113 -3.20 2.92 28.37
CA VAL A 113 -3.51 4.15 27.64
C VAL A 113 -2.55 4.26 26.45
N VAL A 114 -3.08 4.25 25.22
CA VAL A 114 -2.27 4.56 24.02
C VAL A 114 -2.28 6.07 23.81
N GLY A 115 -1.09 6.67 23.75
CA GLY A 115 -0.87 8.11 23.70
C GLY A 115 0.62 8.43 23.53
N PRO A 116 1.10 9.64 23.90
CA PRO A 116 2.47 10.12 23.60
C PRO A 116 3.63 9.25 24.10
N GLN A 117 3.37 8.33 25.04
CA GLN A 117 4.35 7.36 25.53
C GLN A 117 4.78 6.35 24.44
N GLN A 118 3.94 6.11 23.43
CA GLN A 118 4.32 5.28 22.28
C GLN A 118 5.48 5.90 21.48
N ASP A 119 5.56 7.23 21.41
CA ASP A 119 6.59 7.95 20.67
C ASP A 119 7.95 7.82 21.38
N ILE A 120 7.93 7.71 22.71
CA ILE A 120 9.11 7.45 23.55
C ILE A 120 9.60 6.00 23.35
N TRP A 121 8.69 5.04 23.18
CA TRP A 121 9.05 3.65 22.83
C TRP A 121 9.67 3.57 21.42
N ALA A 122 9.03 4.21 20.43
CA ALA A 122 9.54 4.28 19.07
C ALA A 122 10.93 4.94 19.03
N LEU A 123 11.12 6.06 19.72
CA LEU A 123 12.41 6.72 19.86
C LEU A 123 13.48 5.83 20.51
N GLY A 124 13.10 4.96 21.46
CA GLY A 124 13.98 3.93 22.02
C GLY A 124 14.43 2.88 20.99
N CYS A 125 13.53 2.48 20.08
CA CYS A 125 13.84 1.56 18.99
C CYS A 125 14.75 2.22 17.93
N VAL A 126 14.48 3.49 17.57
CA VAL A 126 15.34 4.28 16.67
C VAL A 126 16.72 4.51 17.27
N LEU A 127 16.82 4.82 18.57
CA LEU A 127 18.11 4.94 19.26
C LEU A 127 18.90 3.62 19.25
N PHE A 128 18.22 2.47 19.45
CA PHE A 128 18.86 1.16 19.33
C PHE A 128 19.40 0.92 17.91
N TYR A 129 18.60 1.20 16.89
CA TYR A 129 19.01 1.08 15.48
C TYR A 129 20.22 1.98 15.16
N LEU A 130 20.23 3.23 15.64
CA LEU A 130 21.36 4.15 15.49
C LEU A 130 22.63 3.68 16.22
N CYS A 131 22.52 3.00 17.36
CA CYS A 131 23.67 2.48 18.08
C CYS A 131 24.23 1.16 17.53
N TYR A 132 23.39 0.30 16.94
CA TYR A 132 23.74 -1.09 16.64
C TYR A 132 23.52 -1.55 15.19
N HIS A 133 22.97 -0.70 14.31
CA HIS A 133 22.67 -0.98 12.90
C HIS A 133 21.75 -2.19 12.63
N VAL A 134 20.99 -2.61 13.64
CA VAL A 134 20.02 -3.71 13.61
C VAL A 134 18.80 -3.27 14.41
N HIS A 135 17.59 -3.51 13.94
CA HIS A 135 16.39 -3.14 14.67
C HIS A 135 16.11 -4.17 15.79
N PRO A 136 15.81 -3.76 17.04
CA PRO A 136 15.76 -4.67 18.19
C PRO A 136 14.75 -5.82 18.03
N PHE A 137 13.71 -5.65 17.20
CA PHE A 137 12.58 -6.58 17.05
C PHE A 137 12.34 -7.13 15.63
N GLU A 138 13.39 -7.28 14.82
CA GLU A 138 13.33 -7.85 13.45
C GLU A 138 12.55 -9.19 13.33
N ASP A 139 11.97 -9.39 12.14
CA ASP A 139 11.24 -10.55 11.58
C ASP A 139 10.09 -11.20 12.35
N SER A 140 9.83 -10.84 13.62
CA SER A 140 8.65 -11.34 14.37
C SER A 140 8.23 -10.41 15.50
N ALA A 141 7.86 -9.18 15.14
CA ALA A 141 7.62 -8.06 16.06
C ALA A 141 6.73 -8.39 17.28
N LYS A 142 5.50 -8.90 17.10
CA LYS A 142 4.47 -8.86 18.17
C LYS A 142 4.88 -9.58 19.47
N LEU A 143 5.33 -10.84 19.40
CA LEU A 143 5.73 -11.58 20.61
C LEU A 143 7.06 -11.10 21.19
N ARG A 144 7.95 -10.55 20.37
CA ARG A 144 9.25 -10.02 20.85
C ARG A 144 9.08 -8.69 21.56
N ILE A 145 8.24 -7.79 21.04
CA ILE A 145 7.91 -6.51 21.69
C ILE A 145 7.19 -6.72 23.01
N LEU A 146 6.15 -7.58 23.05
CA LEU A 146 5.39 -7.86 24.28
C LEU A 146 6.24 -8.48 25.41
N ASN A 147 7.32 -9.17 25.08
CA ASN A 147 8.27 -9.72 26.05
C ASN A 147 9.57 -8.88 26.19
N VAL A 148 9.65 -7.72 25.53
CA VAL A 148 10.85 -6.84 25.46
C VAL A 148 12.14 -7.61 25.06
N ALA A 149 11.98 -8.60 24.18
CA ALA A 149 12.99 -9.62 23.88
C ALA A 149 13.90 -9.24 22.69
N TYR A 150 14.91 -8.42 22.98
CA TYR A 150 15.98 -8.04 22.04
C TYR A 150 17.37 -8.47 22.54
N THR A 151 18.33 -8.54 21.62
CA THR A 151 19.73 -8.93 21.90
C THR A 151 20.67 -7.84 21.41
N VAL A 152 21.57 -7.37 22.27
CA VAL A 152 22.61 -6.40 21.89
C VAL A 152 23.74 -7.12 21.14
N PRO A 153 24.18 -6.67 19.95
CA PRO A 153 25.32 -7.25 19.26
C PRO A 153 26.62 -7.14 20.06
N SER A 154 27.37 -8.24 20.17
CA SER A 154 28.65 -8.29 20.87
C SER A 154 29.78 -7.64 20.05
N GLY A 155 30.62 -6.84 20.70
CA GLY A 155 31.70 -6.07 20.07
C GLY A 155 31.42 -4.57 19.86
N CYS A 156 30.30 -4.07 20.37
CA CYS A 156 29.85 -2.68 20.28
C CYS A 156 29.91 -1.93 21.63
N GLU A 157 30.98 -2.15 22.42
CA GLU A 157 31.09 -1.58 23.78
C GLU A 157 31.41 -0.06 23.80
N GLU A 158 31.93 0.47 22.69
CA GLU A 158 32.02 1.91 22.44
C GLU A 158 30.94 2.33 21.45
N CYS A 159 30.10 3.30 21.83
CA CYS A 159 29.22 3.98 20.88
C CYS A 159 30.07 4.72 19.84
N ARG A 160 30.19 4.16 18.64
CA ARG A 160 30.81 4.83 17.50
C ARG A 160 30.03 6.11 17.19
N ASP A 161 30.73 7.13 16.67
CA ASP A 161 30.12 8.41 16.31
C ASP A 161 28.88 8.23 15.43
N ILE A 162 27.92 9.16 15.53
CA ILE A 162 26.72 9.17 14.66
C ILE A 162 27.04 9.78 13.27
N LEU A 163 28.02 10.67 13.18
CA LEU A 163 28.50 11.27 11.92
C LEU A 163 28.97 10.26 10.84
N PRO A 164 29.63 9.12 11.12
CA PRO A 164 29.91 8.09 10.12
C PRO A 164 28.70 7.24 9.70
N ILE A 165 27.54 7.37 10.36
CA ILE A 165 26.25 6.80 9.91
C ILE A 165 25.63 7.68 8.80
N ILE A 166 26.01 8.95 8.77
CA ILE A 166 25.60 10.00 7.81
C ILE A 166 26.41 9.81 6.49
N GLY A 167 26.46 8.57 5.99
CA GLY A 167 27.40 8.08 4.97
C GLY A 167 26.97 8.20 3.50
N GLY A 168 25.93 8.99 3.19
CA GLY A 168 25.39 9.17 1.83
C GLY A 168 24.99 10.61 1.49
N PHE A 169 25.40 11.59 2.29
CA PHE A 169 24.91 12.97 2.22
C PHE A 169 25.64 13.77 1.13
N ALA A 170 24.88 14.56 0.37
CA ALA A 170 25.33 15.31 -0.79
C ALA A 170 25.20 16.82 -0.58
N VAL A 171 26.16 17.41 0.14
CA VAL A 171 26.12 18.84 0.52
C VAL A 171 26.58 19.70 -0.65
N VAL A 172 25.80 20.71 -1.03
CA VAL A 172 26.09 21.59 -2.18
C VAL A 172 26.38 23.01 -1.72
N PHE A 173 27.57 23.51 -2.08
CA PHE A 173 28.04 24.85 -1.74
C PHE A 173 28.10 25.75 -2.97
N ALA A 174 27.86 27.05 -2.80
CA ALA A 174 28.35 28.06 -3.72
C ALA A 174 29.84 28.30 -3.44
N ALA A 175 30.63 28.27 -4.51
CA ALA A 175 32.06 28.53 -4.47
C ALA A 175 32.50 29.37 -5.67
N TYR A 176 33.61 30.11 -5.55
CA TYR A 176 34.13 30.94 -6.62
C TYR A 176 35.64 30.75 -6.85
N ASP A 177 36.10 30.89 -8.10
CA ASP A 177 37.51 30.82 -8.46
C ASP A 177 38.25 32.15 -8.23
N SER A 178 39.56 32.16 -8.51
CA SER A 178 40.40 33.38 -8.44
C SER A 178 40.05 34.47 -9.46
N LYS A 179 39.09 34.23 -10.36
CA LYS A 179 38.54 35.20 -11.32
C LYS A 179 37.15 35.68 -10.92
N ASN A 180 36.63 35.24 -9.77
CA ASN A 180 35.27 35.45 -9.29
C ASN A 180 34.18 34.83 -10.18
N LYS A 181 34.48 33.80 -10.99
CA LYS A 181 33.44 32.95 -11.59
C LYS A 181 32.86 32.05 -10.49
N TRP A 182 31.53 32.00 -10.42
CA TRP A 182 30.79 31.20 -9.44
C TRP A 182 30.43 29.81 -9.98
N TYR A 183 30.37 28.85 -9.06
CA TYR A 183 30.16 27.44 -9.29
C TYR A 183 29.31 26.83 -8.17
N ALA A 184 28.66 25.69 -8.44
CA ALA A 184 28.11 24.82 -7.41
C ALA A 184 29.05 23.63 -7.18
N LEU A 185 29.32 23.31 -5.91
CA LEU A 185 30.22 22.25 -5.46
C LEU A 185 29.43 21.22 -4.65
N LYS A 186 29.03 20.10 -5.28
CA LYS A 186 28.43 18.94 -4.62
C LYS A 186 29.55 18.12 -3.97
N ARG A 187 29.43 17.85 -2.66
CA ARG A 187 30.38 17.07 -1.87
C ARG A 187 29.67 15.86 -1.28
N GLN A 188 30.22 14.67 -1.53
CA GLN A 188 29.69 13.40 -1.02
C GLN A 188 30.79 12.61 -0.30
N LEU A 189 30.46 12.02 0.84
CA LEU A 189 31.34 11.11 1.58
C LEU A 189 30.79 9.70 1.43
N THR A 190 31.64 8.73 1.07
CA THR A 190 31.26 7.34 0.82
C THR A 190 32.19 6.39 1.57
N LYS A 191 31.71 5.18 1.91
CA LYS A 191 32.50 4.19 2.68
C LYS A 191 32.44 2.78 2.12
N ASP A 192 31.25 2.36 1.69
CA ASP A 192 31.03 1.12 0.98
C ASP A 192 31.27 1.29 -0.53
N ARG A 193 31.27 0.18 -1.26
CA ARG A 193 31.52 0.17 -2.70
C ARG A 193 30.31 0.54 -3.56
N GLU A 194 29.09 0.25 -3.11
CA GLU A 194 27.86 0.52 -3.89
C GLU A 194 27.65 2.04 -4.00
N SER A 195 27.80 2.76 -2.89
CA SER A 195 27.80 4.23 -2.85
C SER A 195 28.92 4.84 -3.70
N MET A 196 30.13 4.27 -3.68
CA MET A 196 31.25 4.73 -4.52
C MET A 196 30.94 4.53 -6.02
N ASP A 197 30.50 3.33 -6.41
CA ASP A 197 30.20 3.01 -7.80
C ASP A 197 28.98 3.82 -8.32
N ALA A 198 28.02 4.18 -7.44
CA ALA A 198 26.91 5.09 -7.75
C ALA A 198 27.35 6.55 -7.99
N VAL A 199 28.18 7.13 -7.11
CA VAL A 199 28.70 8.51 -7.32
C VAL A 199 29.60 8.59 -8.57
N LEU A 200 30.38 7.54 -8.85
CA LEU A 200 31.15 7.42 -10.09
C LEU A 200 30.28 7.24 -11.34
N LEU A 201 29.05 6.74 -11.21
CA LEU A 201 28.06 6.69 -12.29
C LEU A 201 27.42 8.07 -12.51
N GLU A 202 27.01 8.78 -11.45
CA GLU A 202 26.48 10.15 -11.54
C GLU A 202 27.46 11.07 -12.29
N ILE A 203 28.71 11.11 -11.83
CA ILE A 203 29.77 11.96 -12.41
C ILE A 203 30.00 11.62 -13.89
N ARG A 204 29.88 10.34 -14.28
CA ARG A 204 30.02 9.89 -15.67
C ARG A 204 28.85 10.33 -16.53
N ILE A 205 27.63 10.11 -16.07
CA ILE A 205 26.39 10.48 -16.77
C ILE A 205 26.34 11.99 -17.00
N LEU A 206 26.54 12.79 -15.95
CA LEU A 206 26.54 14.25 -16.05
C LEU A 206 27.64 14.77 -17.00
N LYS A 207 28.82 14.14 -17.00
CA LYS A 207 29.92 14.49 -17.91
C LYS A 207 29.63 14.11 -19.37
N GLU A 208 28.89 13.03 -19.64
CA GLU A 208 28.47 12.63 -21.00
C GLU A 208 27.38 13.55 -21.57
N LEU A 209 26.49 14.07 -20.70
CA LEU A 209 25.36 14.92 -21.07
C LEU A 209 25.68 16.44 -21.06
N SER A 210 26.85 16.82 -20.55
CA SER A 210 27.27 18.22 -20.42
C SER A 210 27.36 18.93 -21.78
N GLY A 211 27.02 20.22 -21.79
CA GLY A 211 26.96 21.05 -22.99
C GLY A 211 25.58 21.12 -23.66
N HIS A 212 24.62 20.28 -23.28
CA HIS A 212 23.22 20.50 -23.67
C HIS A 212 22.62 21.65 -22.83
N PRO A 213 21.99 22.69 -23.42
CA PRO A 213 21.63 23.91 -22.70
C PRO A 213 20.59 23.74 -21.58
N SER A 214 19.78 22.68 -21.63
CA SER A 214 18.78 22.34 -20.59
C SER A 214 19.25 21.26 -19.62
N ILE A 215 20.55 20.97 -19.59
CA ILE A 215 21.20 20.09 -18.59
C ILE A 215 22.24 20.95 -17.83
N LEU A 216 22.51 20.59 -16.59
CA LEU A 216 23.55 21.20 -15.76
C LEU A 216 24.96 20.92 -16.34
N GLU A 217 25.79 21.96 -16.46
CA GLU A 217 27.14 21.88 -17.01
C GLU A 217 28.12 21.25 -16.01
N PHE A 218 28.68 20.09 -16.36
CA PHE A 218 29.85 19.51 -15.69
C PHE A 218 31.09 20.39 -15.92
N VAL A 219 31.77 20.79 -14.85
CA VAL A 219 33.04 21.54 -14.92
C VAL A 219 34.23 20.65 -14.55
N ALA A 220 34.21 20.04 -13.36
CA ALA A 220 35.32 19.23 -12.85
C ALA A 220 34.83 18.22 -11.80
N ALA A 221 35.67 17.23 -11.50
CA ALA A 221 35.48 16.36 -10.34
C ALA A 221 36.83 15.98 -9.71
N ALA A 222 36.82 15.69 -8.42
CA ALA A 222 37.95 15.18 -7.65
C ALA A 222 37.49 14.08 -6.69
N GLN A 223 38.41 13.20 -6.31
CA GLN A 223 38.22 12.16 -5.32
C GLN A 223 39.42 12.12 -4.36
N MET A 224 39.18 11.97 -3.06
CA MET A 224 40.22 11.91 -2.03
C MET A 224 39.95 10.78 -1.04
N LYS A 225 40.99 10.07 -0.61
CA LYS A 225 40.85 9.06 0.46
C LYS A 225 40.84 9.75 1.81
N ILE A 226 39.86 9.41 2.64
CA ILE A 226 39.68 10.02 3.97
C ILE A 226 40.56 9.26 4.98
N PRO A 227 41.36 9.92 5.85
CA PRO A 227 42.20 9.24 6.83
C PRO A 227 41.44 8.32 7.81
N SER A 228 40.18 8.62 8.10
CA SER A 228 39.27 7.81 8.93
C SER A 228 38.53 6.70 8.16
N GLY A 229 38.93 6.44 6.91
CA GLY A 229 38.33 5.43 6.03
C GLY A 229 37.17 5.96 5.19
N GLY A 230 37.14 5.54 3.92
CA GLY A 230 36.18 6.00 2.91
C GLY A 230 36.81 6.89 1.84
N VAL A 231 35.96 7.34 0.91
CA VAL A 231 36.32 8.24 -0.19
C VAL A 231 35.39 9.46 -0.19
N GLU A 232 36.00 10.63 -0.21
CA GLU A 232 35.35 11.91 -0.45
C GLU A 232 35.34 12.19 -1.95
N PHE A 233 34.16 12.48 -2.49
CA PHE A 233 33.95 12.95 -3.85
C PHE A 233 33.54 14.41 -3.86
N MET A 234 34.07 15.16 -4.81
CA MET A 234 33.72 16.55 -5.06
C MET A 234 33.42 16.73 -6.54
N LEU A 235 32.20 17.14 -6.85
CA LEU A 235 31.68 17.40 -8.19
C LEU A 235 31.40 18.90 -8.33
N LEU A 236 32.03 19.52 -9.32
CA LEU A 236 31.93 20.95 -9.62
C LEU A 236 31.11 21.16 -10.89
N THR A 237 30.09 22.01 -10.80
CA THR A 237 29.21 22.39 -11.91
C THR A 237 29.08 23.91 -12.02
N GLU A 238 28.39 24.39 -13.06
CA GLU A 238 27.86 25.76 -13.04
C GLU A 238 26.96 26.03 -11.82
N LEU A 239 26.75 27.31 -11.49
CA LEU A 239 25.82 27.74 -10.45
C LEU A 239 24.50 28.24 -11.07
N CYS A 240 23.42 27.50 -10.87
CA CYS A 240 22.07 27.93 -11.21
C CYS A 240 21.53 28.92 -10.16
N SER A 241 21.79 30.22 -10.34
CA SER A 241 21.52 31.25 -9.33
C SER A 241 20.05 31.67 -9.19
N GLY A 242 19.13 31.09 -9.96
CA GLY A 242 17.69 31.34 -9.89
C GLY A 242 16.88 30.34 -9.04
N GLY A 243 17.54 29.44 -8.32
CA GLY A 243 16.88 28.43 -7.48
C GLY A 243 16.19 27.32 -8.28
N SER A 244 15.32 26.55 -7.63
CA SER A 244 14.52 25.51 -8.28
C SER A 244 13.16 26.01 -8.76
N VAL A 245 12.50 25.27 -9.66
CA VAL A 245 11.11 25.51 -10.04
C VAL A 245 10.17 25.37 -8.83
N ALA A 246 10.48 24.47 -7.90
CA ALA A 246 9.79 24.38 -6.61
C ALA A 246 9.88 25.68 -5.78
N ASP A 247 11.01 26.40 -5.81
CA ASP A 247 11.16 27.67 -5.10
C ASP A 247 10.35 28.82 -5.74
N MET A 248 10.26 28.84 -7.07
CA MET A 248 9.35 29.74 -7.78
C MET A 248 7.88 29.44 -7.41
N MET A 249 7.45 28.18 -7.44
CA MET A 249 6.05 27.80 -7.15
C MET A 249 5.60 28.10 -5.71
N LYS A 250 6.53 28.19 -4.73
CA LYS A 250 6.24 28.64 -3.36
C LYS A 250 5.84 30.12 -3.26
N THR A 251 6.13 30.93 -4.28
CA THR A 251 5.98 32.40 -4.23
C THR A 251 5.19 32.99 -5.41
N VAL A 252 5.12 32.30 -6.54
CA VAL A 252 4.47 32.76 -7.78
C VAL A 252 3.58 31.65 -8.33
N ARG A 253 2.29 31.95 -8.53
CA ARG A 253 1.41 31.08 -9.33
C ARG A 253 1.82 31.18 -10.81
N LEU A 254 2.22 30.05 -11.39
CA LEU A 254 2.72 29.99 -12.77
C LEU A 254 1.61 30.26 -13.78
N LYS A 255 1.96 30.97 -14.86
CA LYS A 255 1.15 31.11 -16.08
C LYS A 255 1.38 29.93 -17.03
N PRO A 256 0.42 29.64 -17.95
CA PRO A 256 0.60 28.68 -19.04
C PRO A 256 1.93 28.82 -19.81
N GLU A 257 2.32 30.06 -20.14
CA GLU A 257 3.59 30.39 -20.81
C GLU A 257 4.82 29.85 -20.04
N GLN A 258 4.84 30.05 -18.72
CA GLN A 258 5.94 29.61 -17.86
C GLN A 258 5.95 28.09 -17.74
N ALA A 259 4.78 27.46 -17.53
CA ALA A 259 4.64 26.01 -17.44
C ALA A 259 5.14 25.31 -18.72
N VAL A 260 4.73 25.79 -19.90
CA VAL A 260 5.15 25.26 -21.21
C VAL A 260 6.65 25.45 -21.43
N LYS A 261 7.24 26.60 -21.07
CA LYS A 261 8.69 26.84 -21.17
C LYS A 261 9.51 25.93 -20.24
N ILE A 262 9.09 25.75 -19.00
CA ILE A 262 9.74 24.86 -18.03
C ILE A 262 9.69 23.41 -18.54
N PHE A 263 8.51 22.97 -18.99
CA PHE A 263 8.29 21.63 -19.53
C PHE A 263 9.09 21.36 -20.80
N TYR A 264 9.14 22.31 -21.74
CA TYR A 264 9.92 22.21 -22.97
C TYR A 264 11.41 21.96 -22.70
N ALA A 265 12.00 22.71 -21.76
CA ALA A 265 13.39 22.51 -21.35
C ALA A 265 13.62 21.13 -20.72
N ALA A 266 12.73 20.69 -19.83
CA ALA A 266 12.79 19.37 -19.21
C ALA A 266 12.64 18.22 -20.24
N ALA A 267 11.66 18.32 -21.15
CA ALA A 267 11.45 17.37 -22.24
C ALA A 267 12.66 17.29 -23.18
N ARG A 268 13.30 18.43 -23.49
CA ARG A 268 14.55 18.45 -24.28
C ARG A 268 15.74 17.83 -23.55
N ALA A 269 15.85 18.03 -22.23
CA ALA A 269 16.88 17.37 -21.42
C ALA A 269 16.70 15.84 -21.45
N VAL A 270 15.48 15.37 -21.19
CA VAL A 270 15.10 13.95 -21.23
C VAL A 270 15.29 13.36 -22.64
N CYS A 271 14.96 14.10 -23.71
CA CYS A 271 15.25 13.68 -25.09
C CYS A 271 16.75 13.45 -25.30
N HIS A 272 17.60 14.40 -24.88
CA HIS A 272 19.06 14.26 -25.01
C HIS A 272 19.60 13.02 -24.28
N MET A 273 19.02 12.66 -23.13
CA MET A 273 19.34 11.44 -22.35
C MET A 273 18.84 10.15 -23.01
N HIS A 274 17.64 10.16 -23.57
CA HIS A 274 17.03 9.00 -24.22
C HIS A 274 17.66 8.72 -25.59
N ASP A 275 18.12 9.75 -26.29
CA ASP A 275 18.86 9.67 -27.57
C ASP A 275 20.34 9.23 -27.40
N ARG A 276 20.80 8.88 -26.20
CA ARG A 276 22.12 8.25 -26.01
C ARG A 276 22.14 6.86 -26.64
N ARG A 277 23.31 6.43 -27.15
CA ARG A 277 23.51 5.09 -27.75
C ARG A 277 23.07 3.95 -26.83
N VAL A 278 23.22 4.14 -25.52
CA VAL A 278 22.52 3.36 -24.48
C VAL A 278 21.63 4.37 -23.75
N PRO A 279 20.30 4.31 -23.88
CA PRO A 279 19.40 5.30 -23.29
C PRO A 279 19.59 5.44 -21.78
N ILE A 280 19.68 6.69 -21.29
CA ILE A 280 19.81 6.98 -19.86
C ILE A 280 18.43 7.37 -19.32
N THR A 281 17.94 6.63 -18.33
CA THR A 281 16.70 6.96 -17.59
C THR A 281 17.06 7.80 -16.36
N HIS A 282 16.37 8.91 -16.11
CA HIS A 282 16.65 9.79 -14.96
C HIS A 282 16.10 9.25 -13.64
N ARG A 283 14.92 8.60 -13.69
CA ARG A 283 14.15 8.02 -12.56
C ARG A 283 13.61 9.01 -11.52
N ASP A 284 14.25 10.17 -11.34
CA ASP A 284 13.80 11.20 -10.38
C ASP A 284 13.59 12.57 -11.06
N ILE A 285 12.69 12.62 -12.06
CA ILE A 285 12.22 13.88 -12.67
C ILE A 285 11.15 14.50 -11.78
N LYS A 286 11.42 15.70 -11.24
CA LYS A 286 10.53 16.46 -10.35
C LYS A 286 10.87 17.95 -10.36
N ILE A 287 10.02 18.80 -9.79
CA ILE A 287 10.19 20.28 -9.85
C ILE A 287 11.35 20.82 -9.01
N GLU A 288 11.83 20.06 -8.04
CA GLU A 288 13.03 20.36 -7.25
C GLU A 288 14.31 20.20 -8.09
N ASN A 289 14.32 19.22 -9.00
CA ASN A 289 15.47 18.86 -9.84
C ASN A 289 15.51 19.67 -11.15
N LEU A 290 14.66 20.69 -11.29
CA LEU A 290 14.66 21.66 -12.37
C LEU A 290 15.12 23.03 -11.82
N LEU A 291 16.31 23.48 -12.20
CA LEU A 291 16.94 24.71 -11.71
C LEU A 291 16.92 25.82 -12.76
N PHE A 292 16.89 27.08 -12.33
CA PHE A 292 17.04 28.23 -13.20
C PHE A 292 18.47 28.77 -13.21
N ASP A 293 19.07 28.94 -14.40
CA ASP A 293 20.33 29.65 -14.56
C ASP A 293 20.20 31.16 -14.31
N ALA A 294 21.33 31.87 -14.31
CA ALA A 294 21.39 33.31 -14.10
C ALA A 294 20.67 34.15 -15.19
N ALA A 295 20.24 33.53 -16.30
CA ALA A 295 19.44 34.13 -17.35
C ALA A 295 17.96 33.71 -17.32
N GLY A 296 17.53 32.89 -16.35
CA GLY A 296 16.15 32.38 -16.23
C GLY A 296 15.82 31.21 -17.15
N ARG A 297 16.83 30.43 -17.60
CA ARG A 297 16.64 29.21 -18.40
C ARG A 297 16.66 27.98 -17.49
N VAL A 298 15.81 27.00 -17.81
CA VAL A 298 15.67 25.76 -17.00
C VAL A 298 16.71 24.71 -17.39
N LYS A 299 17.32 24.11 -16.37
CA LYS A 299 18.32 23.03 -16.44
C LYS A 299 17.94 21.88 -15.51
N LEU A 300 18.00 20.66 -16.03
CA LEU A 300 17.83 19.43 -15.26
C LEU A 300 19.11 19.11 -14.46
N CYS A 301 18.96 18.72 -13.19
CA CYS A 301 20.03 18.37 -12.26
C CYS A 301 19.75 17.07 -11.47
N ASP A 302 20.71 16.71 -10.61
CA ASP A 302 20.76 15.52 -9.74
C ASP A 302 20.59 14.17 -10.45
N PHE A 303 21.68 13.73 -11.09
CA PHE A 303 21.76 12.46 -11.81
C PHE A 303 22.10 11.28 -10.89
N GLY A 304 22.04 11.44 -9.56
CA GLY A 304 22.37 10.40 -8.58
C GLY A 304 21.49 9.15 -8.66
N SER A 305 20.25 9.28 -9.15
CA SER A 305 19.36 8.15 -9.43
C SER A 305 19.40 7.66 -10.88
N ALA A 306 20.13 8.31 -11.78
CA ALA A 306 20.10 7.99 -13.21
C ALA A 306 20.74 6.63 -13.53
N THR A 307 20.21 5.93 -14.54
CA THR A 307 20.67 4.57 -14.89
C THR A 307 20.54 4.28 -16.39
N THR A 308 21.43 3.43 -16.91
CA THR A 308 21.33 2.81 -18.24
C THR A 308 20.69 1.41 -18.19
N GLN A 309 20.31 0.92 -17.00
CA GLN A 309 19.62 -0.36 -16.87
C GLN A 309 18.16 -0.24 -17.34
N ILE A 310 17.74 -1.21 -18.13
CA ILE A 310 16.35 -1.38 -18.58
C ILE A 310 15.90 -2.77 -18.11
N PHE A 311 14.85 -2.80 -17.30
CA PHE A 311 14.29 -4.05 -16.80
C PHE A 311 13.07 -4.42 -17.64
N ALA A 312 13.06 -5.64 -18.16
CA ALA A 312 11.91 -6.24 -18.84
C ALA A 312 11.44 -7.46 -18.03
N PRO A 313 10.51 -7.29 -17.08
CA PRO A 313 9.91 -8.41 -16.36
C PRO A 313 9.06 -9.26 -17.30
N ASP A 314 9.22 -10.58 -17.25
CA ASP A 314 8.49 -11.53 -18.09
C ASP A 314 7.93 -12.70 -17.26
N GLU A 315 7.32 -13.71 -17.91
CA GLU A 315 6.80 -14.91 -17.23
C GLU A 315 7.89 -15.79 -16.57
N THR A 316 9.17 -15.56 -16.87
CA THR A 316 10.33 -16.27 -16.28
C THR A 316 10.89 -15.56 -15.03
N TRP A 317 10.59 -14.27 -14.84
CA TRP A 317 11.01 -13.52 -13.66
C TRP A 317 10.35 -14.06 -12.39
N ASN A 318 11.16 -14.64 -11.51
CA ASN A 318 10.73 -15.12 -10.20
C ASN A 318 10.41 -13.95 -9.24
N MET A 319 9.75 -14.27 -8.12
CA MET A 319 9.37 -13.29 -7.10
C MET A 319 10.58 -12.51 -6.57
N ALA A 320 11.72 -13.16 -6.30
CA ALA A 320 12.92 -12.50 -5.78
C ALA A 320 13.44 -11.38 -6.71
N ARG A 321 13.48 -11.60 -8.04
CA ARG A 321 13.86 -10.53 -9.00
C ARG A 321 12.85 -9.39 -9.06
N ARG A 322 11.56 -9.69 -8.86
CA ARG A 322 10.48 -8.70 -8.84
C ARG A 322 10.57 -7.82 -7.58
N THR A 323 10.76 -8.45 -6.42
CA THR A 323 11.03 -7.76 -5.15
C THR A 323 12.31 -6.93 -5.22
N GLN A 324 13.41 -7.46 -5.77
CA GLN A 324 14.65 -6.70 -5.97
C GLN A 324 14.46 -5.45 -6.85
N LEU A 325 13.67 -5.56 -7.92
CA LEU A 325 13.30 -4.41 -8.77
C LEU A 325 12.44 -3.39 -8.00
N GLU A 326 11.46 -3.86 -7.23
CA GLU A 326 10.59 -3.02 -6.40
C GLU A 326 11.40 -2.28 -5.31
N GLU A 327 12.36 -2.95 -4.66
CA GLU A 327 13.32 -2.37 -3.71
C GLU A 327 14.30 -1.35 -4.34
N GLU A 328 14.81 -1.63 -5.55
CA GLU A 328 15.68 -0.69 -6.28
C GLU A 328 14.90 0.56 -6.68
N MET A 329 13.70 0.41 -7.25
CA MET A 329 12.88 1.57 -7.59
C MET A 329 12.42 2.32 -6.34
N GLN A 330 12.16 1.64 -5.22
CA GLN A 330 11.81 2.28 -3.95
C GLN A 330 12.95 3.16 -3.40
N ARG A 331 14.21 2.79 -3.62
CA ARG A 331 15.40 3.57 -3.24
C ARG A 331 15.67 4.77 -4.16
N HIS A 332 15.39 4.65 -5.46
CA HIS A 332 15.84 5.62 -6.48
C HIS A 332 14.73 6.47 -7.13
N THR A 333 13.49 6.47 -6.60
CA THR A 333 12.38 7.27 -7.17
C THR A 333 11.54 7.94 -6.08
N THR A 334 11.16 9.21 -6.28
CA THR A 334 10.21 9.93 -5.40
C THR A 334 8.80 9.30 -5.51
N PRO A 335 8.13 8.88 -4.41
CA PRO A 335 6.91 8.05 -4.44
C PRO A 335 5.77 8.53 -5.33
N MET A 336 5.40 9.81 -5.24
CA MET A 336 4.29 10.40 -5.99
C MET A 336 4.52 10.40 -7.51
N TYR A 337 5.77 10.42 -7.96
CA TYR A 337 6.17 10.43 -9.38
C TYR A 337 6.29 9.02 -9.99
N ARG A 338 6.08 7.94 -9.22
CA ARG A 338 6.25 6.55 -9.68
C ARG A 338 5.24 6.19 -10.78
N ALA A 339 5.74 5.64 -11.88
CA ALA A 339 4.92 5.13 -12.98
C ALA A 339 4.26 3.78 -12.63
N PRO A 340 3.07 3.44 -13.18
CA PRO A 340 2.37 2.18 -12.92
C PRO A 340 3.21 0.91 -13.09
N ALA A 341 4.11 0.88 -14.08
CA ALA A 341 5.05 -0.23 -14.34
C ALA A 341 6.03 -0.52 -13.19
N ILE A 342 6.31 0.46 -12.33
CA ILE A 342 7.10 0.29 -11.10
C ILE A 342 6.26 -0.39 -10.01
N LEU A 343 4.98 -0.01 -9.92
CA LEU A 343 4.11 -0.40 -8.81
C LEU A 343 3.48 -1.77 -9.01
N ASP A 344 3.31 -2.23 -10.25
CA ASP A 344 2.83 -3.57 -10.56
C ASP A 344 3.73 -4.24 -11.61
N THR A 345 4.80 -4.88 -11.12
CA THR A 345 5.72 -5.64 -11.96
C THR A 345 5.03 -6.83 -12.65
N TYR A 346 3.87 -7.30 -12.18
CA TYR A 346 3.15 -8.46 -12.71
C TYR A 346 2.37 -8.18 -14.00
N GLN A 347 2.26 -6.91 -14.41
CA GLN A 347 1.81 -6.54 -15.76
C GLN A 347 2.91 -6.67 -16.83
N ASN A 348 4.15 -7.05 -16.44
CA ASN A 348 5.27 -7.31 -17.35
C ASN A 348 5.65 -6.12 -18.25
N TYR A 349 5.32 -4.90 -17.82
CA TYR A 349 5.73 -3.68 -18.51
C TYR A 349 7.24 -3.42 -18.36
N VAL A 350 7.86 -2.90 -19.43
CA VAL A 350 9.27 -2.52 -19.41
C VAL A 350 9.48 -1.29 -18.51
N VAL A 351 10.38 -1.43 -17.54
CA VAL A 351 10.83 -0.37 -16.63
C VAL A 351 12.13 0.20 -17.16
N GLY A 352 12.04 1.38 -17.79
CA GLY A 352 13.14 2.06 -18.49
C GLY A 352 12.77 3.51 -18.83
N PRO A 353 13.25 4.08 -19.95
CA PRO A 353 13.11 5.51 -20.29
C PRO A 353 11.69 6.09 -20.18
N GLN A 354 10.66 5.29 -20.51
CA GLN A 354 9.24 5.72 -20.42
C GLN A 354 8.75 6.07 -19.00
N GLN A 355 9.53 5.80 -17.95
CA GLN A 355 9.30 6.32 -16.60
C GLN A 355 9.42 7.85 -16.56
N ASP A 356 10.44 8.41 -17.22
CA ASP A 356 10.69 9.85 -17.21
C ASP A 356 9.57 10.61 -17.94
N ILE A 357 8.95 10.00 -18.96
CA ILE A 357 7.78 10.56 -19.68
C ILE A 357 6.55 10.64 -18.77
N TRP A 358 6.30 9.62 -17.93
CA TRP A 358 5.23 9.67 -16.93
C TRP A 358 5.49 10.78 -15.90
N ALA A 359 6.72 10.86 -15.38
CA ALA A 359 7.11 11.87 -14.40
C ALA A 359 7.05 13.30 -14.98
N LEU A 360 7.43 13.50 -16.25
CA LEU A 360 7.20 14.75 -16.99
C LEU A 360 5.70 15.09 -17.06
N GLY A 361 4.81 14.13 -17.30
CA GLY A 361 3.36 14.31 -17.24
C GLY A 361 2.86 14.79 -15.87
N CYS A 362 3.40 14.20 -14.78
CA CYS A 362 3.13 14.63 -13.42
C CYS A 362 3.65 16.05 -13.13
N VAL A 363 4.86 16.39 -13.59
CA VAL A 363 5.42 17.74 -13.52
C VAL A 363 4.52 18.75 -14.24
N LEU A 364 4.12 18.49 -15.50
CA LEU A 364 3.28 19.41 -16.28
C LEU A 364 1.91 19.64 -15.63
N PHE A 365 1.27 18.58 -15.12
CA PHE A 365 0.03 18.72 -14.34
C PHE A 365 0.24 19.63 -13.12
N TYR A 366 1.33 19.44 -12.37
CA TYR A 366 1.60 20.24 -11.18
C TYR A 366 1.90 21.71 -11.51
N LEU A 367 2.68 21.98 -12.58
CA LEU A 367 2.96 23.34 -13.07
C LEU A 367 1.68 24.09 -13.46
N CYS A 368 0.72 23.40 -14.09
CA CYS A 368 -0.57 23.97 -14.48
C CYS A 368 -1.49 24.19 -13.27
N TYR A 369 -1.76 23.13 -12.50
CA TYR A 369 -2.87 23.09 -11.54
C TYR A 369 -2.47 23.35 -10.08
N HIS A 370 -1.17 23.43 -9.78
CA HIS A 370 -0.62 23.70 -8.45
C HIS A 370 -1.04 22.68 -7.36
N VAL A 371 -1.51 21.51 -7.81
CA VAL A 371 -1.77 20.28 -7.03
C VAL A 371 -1.13 19.13 -7.79
N HIS A 372 -0.49 18.18 -7.10
CA HIS A 372 0.13 17.02 -7.75
C HIS A 372 -0.92 15.94 -8.07
N PRO A 373 -0.96 15.32 -9.26
CA PRO A 373 -2.06 14.43 -9.66
C PRO A 373 -2.20 13.19 -8.74
N PHE A 374 -1.10 12.76 -8.12
CA PHE A 374 -1.02 11.62 -7.20
C PHE A 374 -0.30 12.00 -5.89
N GLU A 375 -0.65 13.14 -5.30
CA GLU A 375 -0.02 13.67 -4.07
C GLU A 375 -0.02 12.65 -2.91
N ASP A 376 -1.11 11.92 -2.74
CA ASP A 376 -1.26 10.81 -1.78
C ASP A 376 -0.39 9.58 -2.06
N SER A 377 0.33 9.55 -3.18
CA SER A 377 1.09 8.38 -3.67
C SER A 377 0.27 7.08 -3.74
N ALA A 378 -1.06 7.16 -3.81
CA ALA A 378 -1.93 6.01 -3.58
C ALA A 378 -1.82 5.00 -4.74
N LYS A 379 -1.24 3.83 -4.46
CA LYS A 379 -0.94 2.77 -5.44
C LYS A 379 -2.11 2.44 -6.36
N LEU A 380 -3.33 2.29 -5.83
CA LEU A 380 -4.53 2.00 -6.63
C LEU A 380 -4.95 3.18 -7.53
N ARG A 381 -4.72 4.43 -7.13
CA ARG A 381 -4.99 5.59 -7.99
C ARG A 381 -4.00 5.68 -9.13
N ILE A 382 -2.71 5.49 -8.85
CA ILE A 382 -1.65 5.50 -9.87
C ILE A 382 -1.90 4.39 -10.90
N LEU A 383 -2.12 3.14 -10.46
CA LEU A 383 -2.35 1.99 -11.35
C LEU A 383 -3.58 2.15 -12.25
N ASN A 384 -4.66 2.79 -11.78
CA ASN A 384 -5.86 3.08 -12.57
C ASN A 384 -5.83 4.45 -13.29
N VAL A 385 -4.72 5.20 -13.18
CA VAL A 385 -4.58 6.57 -13.71
C VAL A 385 -5.69 7.53 -13.21
N ALA A 386 -6.13 7.33 -11.97
CA ALA A 386 -7.27 8.04 -11.37
C ALA A 386 -6.84 9.38 -10.75
N TYR A 387 -6.78 10.43 -11.56
CA TYR A 387 -6.62 11.83 -11.14
C TYR A 387 -7.79 12.70 -11.62
N THR A 388 -7.96 13.88 -11.01
CA THR A 388 -9.04 14.83 -11.31
C THR A 388 -8.47 16.21 -11.60
N VAL A 389 -8.83 16.79 -12.74
CA VAL A 389 -8.46 18.17 -13.09
C VAL A 389 -9.27 19.16 -12.22
N PRO A 390 -8.64 20.10 -11.49
CA PRO A 390 -9.37 21.08 -10.68
C PRO A 390 -10.24 22.02 -11.53
N SER A 391 -11.47 22.26 -11.07
CA SER A 391 -12.40 23.20 -11.70
C SER A 391 -11.90 24.65 -11.62
N GLY A 392 -12.16 25.44 -12.66
CA GLY A 392 -11.80 26.87 -12.71
C GLY A 392 -10.41 27.18 -13.29
N CYS A 393 -9.64 26.17 -13.70
CA CYS A 393 -8.32 26.36 -14.33
C CYS A 393 -8.38 26.27 -15.87
N GLU A 394 -9.26 27.06 -16.51
CA GLU A 394 -9.48 26.99 -17.96
C GLU A 394 -8.25 27.38 -18.80
N GLU A 395 -7.37 28.24 -18.27
CA GLU A 395 -6.15 28.73 -18.94
C GLU A 395 -5.17 27.60 -19.35
N CYS A 396 -5.29 26.41 -18.76
CA CYS A 396 -4.44 25.25 -19.07
C CYS A 396 -5.16 24.18 -19.92
N ARG A 397 -6.36 24.46 -20.45
CA ARG A 397 -7.17 23.51 -21.22
C ARG A 397 -6.41 22.90 -22.40
N ASP A 398 -5.67 23.72 -23.15
CA ASP A 398 -4.96 23.29 -24.36
C ASP A 398 -3.63 22.55 -24.05
N ILE A 399 -3.17 22.60 -22.79
CA ILE A 399 -2.02 21.84 -22.29
C ILE A 399 -2.43 20.40 -21.90
N LEU A 400 -3.68 20.21 -21.47
CA LEU A 400 -4.19 18.92 -20.97
C LEU A 400 -3.97 17.72 -21.92
N PRO A 401 -4.12 17.83 -23.26
CA PRO A 401 -3.85 16.71 -24.17
C PRO A 401 -2.40 16.20 -24.12
N ILE A 402 -1.42 17.06 -23.81
CA ILE A 402 -0.02 16.63 -23.63
C ILE A 402 0.11 15.84 -22.32
N ILE A 403 -0.47 16.34 -21.23
CA ILE A 403 -0.52 15.64 -19.93
C ILE A 403 -1.17 14.27 -20.07
N GLU A 404 -2.35 14.21 -20.70
CA GLU A 404 -3.08 12.96 -20.95
C GLU A 404 -2.30 11.98 -21.82
N SER A 405 -1.45 12.45 -22.74
CA SER A 405 -0.59 11.57 -23.55
C SER A 405 0.56 10.96 -22.74
N CYS A 406 1.07 11.67 -21.73
CA CYS A 406 2.13 11.19 -20.84
C CYS A 406 1.59 10.23 -19.78
N LEU A 407 0.43 10.55 -19.20
CA LEU A 407 -0.21 9.78 -18.13
C LEU A 407 -1.02 8.61 -18.70
N LYS A 408 -0.33 7.60 -19.26
CA LYS A 408 -0.88 6.29 -19.64
C LYS A 408 -0.32 5.17 -18.77
N ALA A 409 -1.15 4.19 -18.40
CA ALA A 409 -0.73 3.07 -17.57
C ALA A 409 0.36 2.22 -18.26
N ASP A 410 0.06 1.74 -19.47
CA ASP A 410 1.00 1.08 -20.36
C ASP A 410 2.08 2.07 -20.84
N PRO A 411 3.39 1.81 -20.62
CA PRO A 411 4.48 2.62 -21.14
C PRO A 411 4.54 2.71 -22.67
N LEU A 412 4.02 1.73 -23.41
CA LEU A 412 4.02 1.72 -24.88
C LEU A 412 2.99 2.69 -25.49
N MET A 413 2.02 3.14 -24.68
CA MET A 413 0.99 4.10 -25.09
C MET A 413 1.39 5.56 -24.85
N ARG A 414 2.61 5.80 -24.35
CA ARG A 414 3.18 7.13 -24.10
C ARG A 414 4.03 7.59 -25.30
N PRO A 415 4.10 8.90 -25.60
CA PRO A 415 4.98 9.41 -26.66
C PRO A 415 6.46 9.14 -26.36
N GLY A 416 7.32 9.18 -27.38
CA GLY A 416 8.76 9.31 -27.17
C GLY A 416 9.12 10.72 -26.69
N ALA A 417 10.29 10.88 -26.05
CA ALA A 417 10.77 12.19 -25.60
C ALA A 417 10.87 13.20 -26.76
N LYS A 418 11.28 12.75 -27.95
CA LYS A 418 11.33 13.58 -29.16
C LYS A 418 9.93 14.03 -29.61
N ASP A 419 8.97 13.11 -29.71
CA ASP A 419 7.58 13.45 -30.05
C ASP A 419 7.00 14.46 -29.05
N LEU A 420 7.39 14.35 -27.78
CA LEU A 420 6.95 15.24 -26.71
C LEU A 420 7.52 16.66 -26.85
N VAL A 421 8.78 16.79 -27.27
CA VAL A 421 9.40 18.07 -27.66
C VAL A 421 8.64 18.67 -28.85
N GLU A 422 8.44 17.92 -29.94
CA GLU A 422 7.74 18.39 -31.15
C GLU A 422 6.29 18.81 -30.87
N ARG A 423 5.56 18.06 -30.01
CA ARG A 423 4.21 18.44 -29.54
C ARG A 423 4.21 19.72 -28.72
N THR A 424 5.25 19.94 -27.92
CA THR A 424 5.37 21.15 -27.09
C THR A 424 5.69 22.38 -27.95
N GLU A 425 6.49 22.22 -29.01
CA GLU A 425 6.76 23.28 -29.99
C GLU A 425 5.49 23.64 -30.77
N ALA A 426 4.71 22.65 -31.22
CA ALA A 426 3.43 22.89 -31.88
C ALA A 426 2.42 23.60 -30.96
N LEU A 427 2.33 23.22 -29.69
CA LEU A 427 1.50 23.89 -28.69
C LEU A 427 1.97 25.33 -28.41
N ALA A 428 3.28 25.54 -28.32
CA ALA A 428 3.84 26.87 -28.11
C ALA A 428 3.54 27.82 -29.27
N VAL A 429 3.63 27.35 -30.53
CA VAL A 429 3.21 28.12 -31.71
C VAL A 429 1.70 28.43 -31.68
N ALA A 430 0.86 27.48 -31.24
CA ALA A 430 -0.58 27.69 -31.13
C ALA A 430 -0.99 28.70 -30.03
N LEU A 431 -0.11 28.95 -29.05
CA LEU A 431 -0.33 29.85 -27.90
C LEU A 431 0.52 31.14 -27.95
N ASP A 432 1.21 31.42 -29.07
CA ASP A 432 2.16 32.55 -29.24
C ASP A 432 3.30 32.60 -28.19
N ILE A 433 3.77 31.42 -27.76
CA ILE A 433 4.82 31.27 -26.74
C ILE A 433 6.20 31.17 -27.41
N ASP A 434 7.00 32.22 -27.29
CA ASP A 434 8.41 32.21 -27.71
C ASP A 434 9.27 31.39 -26.74
N LEU A 435 9.51 30.12 -27.10
CA LEU A 435 10.37 29.16 -26.38
C LEU A 435 11.86 29.52 -26.35
N SER A 436 12.33 30.48 -27.15
CA SER A 436 13.73 30.92 -27.13
C SER A 436 14.03 31.90 -25.99
N LYS A 437 12.99 32.61 -25.51
CA LYS A 437 13.06 33.53 -24.37
C LYS A 437 13.07 32.76 -23.04
N PRO A 438 13.81 33.24 -22.02
CA PRO A 438 13.79 32.64 -20.69
C PRO A 438 12.41 32.70 -20.02
N VAL A 439 12.29 32.04 -18.88
CA VAL A 439 11.11 32.10 -18.01
C VAL A 439 11.10 33.46 -17.29
N SER A 440 9.96 34.13 -17.33
CA SER A 440 9.75 35.42 -16.68
C SER A 440 9.61 35.26 -15.15
N ASN A 441 9.94 36.33 -14.41
CA ASN A 441 9.81 36.44 -12.95
C ASN A 441 10.66 35.46 -12.11
N VAL A 442 11.77 34.93 -12.65
CA VAL A 442 12.79 34.21 -11.87
C VAL A 442 13.57 35.19 -10.99
N ASP A 443 13.60 34.97 -9.67
CA ASP A 443 14.51 35.70 -8.77
C ASP A 443 15.91 35.06 -8.80
N THR A 444 16.84 35.69 -9.54
CA THR A 444 18.25 35.29 -9.61
C THR A 444 19.08 35.79 -8.42
N GLY A 445 18.42 36.21 -7.33
CA GLY A 445 18.97 36.91 -6.18
C GLY A 445 19.87 36.13 -5.23
N LEU A 446 20.14 34.83 -5.45
CA LEU A 446 21.04 34.04 -4.59
C LEU A 446 22.42 34.70 -4.40
N LEU A 447 22.97 35.32 -5.46
CA LEU A 447 24.24 36.05 -5.41
C LEU A 447 24.14 37.48 -4.86
N ARG A 448 22.94 38.05 -4.73
CA ARG A 448 22.74 39.42 -4.21
C ARG A 448 22.71 39.48 -2.68
N ARG A 449 22.49 38.36 -1.98
CA ARG A 449 22.41 38.34 -0.51
C ARG A 449 23.77 38.29 0.21
N SER A 450 24.86 37.86 -0.45
CA SER A 450 26.22 37.88 0.14
C SER A 450 27.06 39.10 -0.25
N GLN A 451 26.68 39.87 -1.28
CA GLN A 451 27.29 41.17 -1.60
C GLN A 451 26.88 42.25 -0.59
N GLY A 452 27.46 42.20 0.61
CA GLY A 452 27.18 43.15 1.68
C GLY A 452 27.56 44.58 1.32
N GLN A 453 26.56 45.47 1.22
CA GLN A 453 26.79 46.90 1.42
C GLN A 453 27.36 47.09 2.83
N ARG A 454 28.67 47.35 2.94
CA ARG A 454 29.26 47.86 4.18
C ARG A 454 28.67 49.23 4.47
N PRO A 455 27.98 49.45 5.61
CA PRO A 455 27.59 50.79 6.01
C PRO A 455 28.85 51.60 6.29
N VAL A 456 29.06 52.68 5.54
CA VAL A 456 30.06 53.68 5.90
C VAL A 456 29.59 54.37 7.19
N ALA A 457 30.48 54.56 8.15
CA ALA A 457 30.13 55.16 9.43
C ALA A 457 29.72 56.64 9.24
N GLY A 458 28.41 56.90 9.36
CA GLY A 458 27.80 58.23 9.34
C GLY A 458 26.46 58.16 10.09
N GLY A 459 26.35 58.87 11.20
CA GLY A 459 25.24 58.69 12.14
C GLY A 459 23.99 59.51 11.79
N SER A 460 22.82 58.93 12.03
CA SER A 460 21.59 59.66 12.33
C SER A 460 20.66 58.79 13.20
N SER A 461 19.88 59.43 14.06
CA SER A 461 18.97 58.78 15.00
C SER A 461 17.63 58.42 14.36
N HIS A 462 17.04 57.26 14.69
CA HIS A 462 15.58 57.12 14.81
C HIS A 462 15.17 55.94 15.72
N VAL A 463 13.90 55.93 16.12
CA VAL A 463 13.32 55.15 17.24
C VAL A 463 12.69 53.83 16.72
N PRO A 464 12.74 52.71 17.47
CA PRO A 464 12.13 51.44 17.06
C PRO A 464 10.59 51.46 17.07
N PRO A 465 9.92 50.69 16.18
CA PRO A 465 8.46 50.55 16.15
C PRO A 465 7.92 49.59 17.22
N PRO A 466 6.63 49.72 17.62
CA PRO A 466 6.02 48.93 18.70
C PRO A 466 5.58 47.52 18.29
N ARG A 467 5.42 46.64 19.29
CA ARG A 467 4.93 45.25 19.18
C ARG A 467 3.38 45.20 19.17
N PRO A 468 2.74 44.32 18.36
CA PRO A 468 1.29 44.14 18.38
C PRO A 468 0.76 43.42 19.65
N PRO A 469 -0.51 43.65 20.05
CA PRO A 469 -1.11 43.09 21.26
C PRO A 469 -1.74 41.69 21.06
N PRO A 470 -2.01 40.94 22.15
CA PRO A 470 -2.72 39.64 22.10
C PRO A 470 -4.25 39.80 22.01
N PRO A 471 -4.98 38.79 21.48
CA PRO A 471 -6.43 38.79 21.44
C PRO A 471 -7.07 38.54 22.83
N ARG A 472 -8.30 39.03 23.03
CA ARG A 472 -9.19 38.71 24.16
C ARG A 472 -10.61 38.42 23.69
N SER A 473 -11.35 37.69 24.52
CA SER A 473 -12.66 37.06 24.28
C SER A 473 -13.88 37.93 24.60
N SER A 474 -15.03 37.68 23.96
CA SER A 474 -16.34 38.21 24.36
C SER A 474 -17.53 37.26 24.08
N VAL A 475 -18.25 36.91 25.16
CA VAL A 475 -19.47 36.07 25.37
C VAL A 475 -20.70 37.01 25.48
N VAL A 476 -21.96 36.75 25.09
CA VAL A 476 -22.75 35.64 24.48
C VAL A 476 -23.90 36.30 23.63
N SER A 477 -24.81 35.71 22.83
CA SER A 477 -25.76 34.56 22.91
C SER A 477 -26.10 34.04 21.47
N GLU A 478 -27.00 33.10 21.11
CA GLU A 478 -28.22 32.44 21.67
C GLU A 478 -29.48 33.33 21.74
N GLU A 479 -30.74 32.86 21.62
CA GLU A 479 -31.32 31.53 21.29
C GLU A 479 -31.53 31.40 19.74
N VAL A 480 -32.49 30.71 19.05
CA VAL A 480 -33.74 29.94 19.29
C VAL A 480 -33.75 28.70 18.34
N THR A 481 -34.74 27.79 18.46
CA THR A 481 -34.74 26.39 17.97
C THR A 481 -35.55 26.06 16.70
N GLU A 482 -35.27 24.86 16.15
CA GLU A 482 -36.12 23.98 15.31
C GLU A 482 -36.49 24.48 13.88
N GLN A 483 -36.55 23.64 12.84
CA GLN A 483 -37.13 22.29 12.76
C GLN A 483 -36.33 21.27 11.91
N ALA A 484 -36.81 20.03 11.89
CA ALA A 484 -36.13 18.86 11.34
C ALA A 484 -36.52 18.46 9.89
N SER A 485 -35.81 17.45 9.40
CA SER A 485 -35.98 16.69 8.15
C SER A 485 -37.41 16.51 7.60
N ALA A 486 -37.67 17.00 6.38
CA ALA A 486 -38.56 16.36 5.38
C ALA A 486 -38.43 17.00 3.98
N MET A 487 -38.76 16.22 2.94
CA MET A 487 -38.98 16.61 1.52
C MET A 487 -37.76 17.22 0.76
N LEU A 488 -37.30 16.73 -0.39
CA LEU A 488 -37.71 15.58 -1.22
C LEU A 488 -39.16 15.64 -1.78
N GLY A 489 -39.40 16.44 -2.84
CA GLY A 489 -40.75 16.51 -3.44
C GLY A 489 -40.92 17.42 -4.68
N ALA A 490 -40.52 16.91 -5.84
CA ALA A 490 -41.02 17.24 -7.20
C ALA A 490 -41.68 18.61 -7.53
N LEU A 491 -41.14 19.26 -8.56
CA LEU A 491 -41.97 19.81 -9.64
C LEU A 491 -41.55 19.21 -10.99
N LYS A 492 -42.49 18.54 -11.67
CA LYS A 492 -42.36 18.05 -13.05
C LYS A 492 -42.84 19.15 -14.01
N GLY A 493 -42.14 19.39 -15.12
CA GLY A 493 -42.57 20.42 -16.09
C GLY A 493 -41.84 20.41 -17.44
N GLN A 494 -42.21 19.46 -18.31
CA GLN A 494 -42.12 19.48 -19.79
C GLN A 494 -40.95 20.26 -20.48
N GLY A 495 -40.04 19.50 -21.11
CA GLY A 495 -38.96 20.04 -21.96
C GLY A 495 -38.46 19.03 -23.01
N LEU A 496 -39.37 18.42 -23.77
CA LEU A 496 -39.04 17.61 -24.96
C LEU A 496 -39.00 18.53 -26.20
N SER A 497 -38.25 18.29 -27.27
CA SER A 497 -37.89 17.00 -27.87
C SER A 497 -36.68 17.12 -28.82
N LEU A 498 -35.64 16.28 -28.65
CA LEU A 498 -34.59 16.10 -29.69
C LEU A 498 -33.79 14.78 -29.63
N LEU A 499 -33.86 13.99 -28.55
CA LEU A 499 -32.96 12.83 -28.30
C LEU A 499 -33.63 11.44 -28.39
N LYS A 500 -34.77 11.30 -29.06
CA LYS A 500 -35.56 10.04 -29.01
C LYS A 500 -34.97 8.86 -29.83
N ASN A 501 -34.04 9.11 -30.77
CA ASN A 501 -33.58 8.08 -31.73
C ASN A 501 -32.26 7.36 -31.37
N LEU A 502 -31.62 7.67 -30.23
CA LEU A 502 -30.36 7.04 -29.81
C LEU A 502 -30.51 5.99 -28.69
N LYS A 503 -31.68 5.90 -28.03
CA LYS A 503 -31.84 5.07 -26.83
C LYS A 503 -32.13 3.59 -27.12
N ASP A 504 -32.84 3.29 -28.20
CA ASP A 504 -33.41 1.96 -28.41
C ASP A 504 -32.37 0.95 -28.94
N LYS A 505 -31.48 1.39 -29.85
CA LYS A 505 -30.30 0.61 -30.25
C LYS A 505 -29.36 0.39 -29.05
N SER A 506 -29.14 1.44 -28.25
CA SER A 506 -28.28 1.38 -27.07
C SER A 506 -28.82 0.38 -26.03
N THR A 507 -30.14 0.32 -25.82
CA THR A 507 -30.73 -0.59 -24.83
C THR A 507 -30.66 -2.05 -25.29
N ALA A 508 -30.88 -2.33 -26.58
CA ALA A 508 -30.71 -3.68 -27.13
C ALA A 508 -29.23 -4.15 -27.12
N VAL A 509 -28.27 -3.24 -27.34
CA VAL A 509 -26.84 -3.54 -27.18
C VAL A 509 -26.49 -3.75 -25.71
N VAL A 510 -26.95 -2.89 -24.79
CA VAL A 510 -26.72 -3.04 -23.35
C VAL A 510 -27.33 -4.33 -22.81
N GLN A 511 -28.52 -4.75 -23.25
CA GLN A 511 -29.09 -6.04 -22.86
C GLN A 511 -28.31 -7.23 -23.44
N LYS A 512 -27.83 -7.17 -24.69
CA LYS A 512 -26.94 -8.21 -25.25
C LYS A 512 -25.56 -8.24 -24.57
N VAL A 513 -25.06 -7.10 -24.13
CA VAL A 513 -23.79 -6.96 -23.40
C VAL A 513 -23.95 -7.41 -21.94
N GLN A 514 -25.08 -7.12 -21.27
CA GLN A 514 -25.41 -7.64 -19.95
C GLN A 514 -25.64 -9.16 -19.99
N ALA A 515 -26.29 -9.68 -21.03
CA ALA A 515 -26.39 -11.12 -21.26
C ALA A 515 -25.02 -11.78 -21.50
N LYS A 516 -24.08 -11.10 -22.18
CA LYS A 516 -22.67 -11.55 -22.31
C LYS A 516 -21.78 -11.27 -21.09
N LEU A 517 -22.22 -10.44 -20.15
CA LEU A 517 -21.55 -10.21 -18.86
C LEU A 517 -22.05 -11.17 -17.78
N ALA A 518 -23.22 -11.80 -17.98
CA ALA A 518 -23.72 -12.86 -17.11
C ALA A 518 -22.85 -14.13 -17.18
N THR A 519 -22.14 -14.37 -18.28
CA THR A 519 -21.19 -15.48 -18.45
C THR A 519 -19.79 -15.16 -17.87
N GLN A 520 -19.73 -14.79 -16.58
CA GLN A 520 -18.47 -14.83 -15.82
C GLN A 520 -18.13 -16.29 -15.47
N GLU A 521 -17.58 -17.05 -16.41
CA GLU A 521 -17.48 -18.52 -16.27
C GLU A 521 -16.06 -19.06 -16.07
N VAL A 522 -15.03 -18.27 -16.36
CA VAL A 522 -13.62 -18.61 -16.11
C VAL A 522 -12.98 -17.44 -15.38
N THR A 523 -12.15 -17.67 -14.36
CA THR A 523 -11.53 -16.60 -13.57
C THR A 523 -10.13 -16.97 -13.09
N TRP A 524 -9.13 -16.22 -13.53
CA TRP A 524 -7.75 -16.38 -13.10
C TRP A 524 -7.46 -15.63 -11.79
N ILE A 525 -7.14 -16.37 -10.74
CA ILE A 525 -6.75 -15.83 -9.44
C ILE A 525 -5.25 -15.46 -9.44
N THR A 526 -4.42 -16.31 -10.04
CA THR A 526 -3.01 -16.04 -10.35
C THR A 526 -2.71 -16.49 -11.78
N SER A 527 -1.52 -16.24 -12.31
CA SER A 527 -1.08 -16.74 -13.63
C SER A 527 -1.03 -18.28 -13.75
N ARG A 528 -1.20 -19.01 -12.63
CA ARG A 528 -1.19 -20.48 -12.58
C ARG A 528 -2.38 -21.09 -11.83
N LEU A 529 -3.35 -20.29 -11.36
CA LEU A 529 -4.54 -20.76 -10.64
C LEU A 529 -5.81 -20.16 -11.25
N CYS A 530 -6.69 -21.02 -11.73
CA CYS A 530 -7.96 -20.67 -12.36
C CYS A 530 -9.14 -21.30 -11.61
N ILE A 531 -10.26 -20.58 -11.53
CA ILE A 531 -11.58 -21.07 -11.08
C ILE A 531 -12.51 -21.19 -12.28
N VAL A 532 -13.19 -22.32 -12.41
CA VAL A 532 -14.30 -22.53 -13.35
C VAL A 532 -15.49 -23.10 -12.56
N PRO A 533 -16.47 -22.26 -12.16
CA PRO A 533 -17.55 -22.70 -11.29
C PRO A 533 -18.72 -23.31 -12.07
N VAL A 534 -19.33 -24.33 -11.50
CA VAL A 534 -20.51 -25.01 -12.04
C VAL A 534 -21.78 -24.36 -11.48
N ALA A 535 -22.67 -23.91 -12.36
CA ALA A 535 -23.99 -23.43 -11.99
C ALA A 535 -24.83 -24.56 -11.37
N ARG A 536 -25.60 -24.27 -10.31
CA ARG A 536 -26.38 -25.31 -9.59
C ARG A 536 -27.41 -26.03 -10.47
N SER A 537 -27.90 -25.40 -11.52
CA SER A 537 -28.81 -25.99 -12.52
C SER A 537 -28.10 -26.87 -13.56
N ALA A 538 -26.78 -26.72 -13.75
CA ALA A 538 -26.00 -27.42 -14.77
C ALA A 538 -25.35 -28.73 -14.27
N GLN A 539 -25.66 -29.17 -13.05
CA GLN A 539 -25.01 -30.35 -12.45
C GLN A 539 -25.37 -31.69 -13.14
N GLU A 540 -26.43 -31.72 -13.96
CA GLU A 540 -26.90 -32.95 -14.62
C GLU A 540 -26.28 -33.19 -16.00
N GLN A 541 -25.95 -32.13 -16.75
CA GLN A 541 -25.12 -32.18 -17.95
C GLN A 541 -24.43 -30.83 -18.13
N VAL A 542 -23.10 -30.81 -18.02
CA VAL A 542 -22.25 -29.75 -18.59
C VAL A 542 -21.83 -30.26 -19.97
N ASP A 543 -22.03 -29.44 -21.00
CA ASP A 543 -21.68 -29.78 -22.38
C ASP A 543 -20.15 -30.03 -22.49
N GLU A 544 -19.77 -31.18 -23.02
CA GLU A 544 -18.37 -31.60 -23.14
C GLU A 544 -17.59 -30.71 -24.10
N ASP A 545 -18.21 -30.25 -25.19
CA ASP A 545 -17.58 -29.33 -26.16
C ASP A 545 -17.46 -27.93 -25.56
N GLU A 546 -18.45 -27.49 -24.79
CA GLU A 546 -18.39 -26.20 -24.11
C GLU A 546 -17.32 -26.19 -23.01
N TRP A 547 -17.21 -27.25 -22.21
CA TRP A 547 -16.12 -27.43 -21.24
C TRP A 547 -14.75 -27.46 -21.92
N ASN A 548 -14.60 -28.24 -23.00
CA ASN A 548 -13.36 -28.30 -23.75
C ASN A 548 -12.98 -26.93 -24.32
N ALA A 549 -13.92 -26.17 -24.89
CA ALA A 549 -13.69 -24.81 -25.37
C ALA A 549 -13.27 -23.85 -24.25
N ARG A 550 -13.98 -23.86 -23.10
CA ARG A 550 -13.69 -23.01 -21.93
C ARG A 550 -12.25 -23.18 -21.42
N VAL A 551 -11.69 -24.39 -21.46
CA VAL A 551 -10.33 -24.65 -20.92
C VAL A 551 -9.25 -24.73 -22.00
N GLN A 552 -9.53 -25.15 -23.24
CA GLN A 552 -8.56 -25.02 -24.34
C GLN A 552 -8.22 -23.55 -24.66
N ALA A 553 -9.17 -22.63 -24.47
CA ALA A 553 -8.95 -21.18 -24.58
C ALA A 553 -7.86 -20.63 -23.61
N THR A 554 -7.38 -21.42 -22.64
CA THR A 554 -6.27 -21.02 -21.75
C THR A 554 -4.89 -21.10 -22.41
N GLY A 555 -4.72 -21.89 -23.49
CA GLY A 555 -3.46 -22.03 -24.23
C GLY A 555 -2.25 -22.59 -23.47
N LYS A 556 -2.40 -22.97 -22.19
CA LYS A 556 -1.33 -23.49 -21.32
C LYS A 556 -1.68 -24.90 -20.83
N PRO A 557 -0.71 -25.82 -20.65
CA PRO A 557 -1.00 -27.17 -20.17
C PRO A 557 -1.54 -27.14 -18.74
N TYR A 558 -2.67 -27.81 -18.48
CA TYR A 558 -3.40 -27.69 -17.21
C TYR A 558 -3.64 -29.02 -16.50
N VAL A 559 -3.89 -28.95 -15.20
CA VAL A 559 -4.37 -30.06 -14.35
C VAL A 559 -5.69 -29.66 -13.71
N VAL A 560 -6.71 -30.52 -13.82
CA VAL A 560 -8.06 -30.22 -13.32
C VAL A 560 -8.27 -30.83 -11.94
N TYR A 561 -8.55 -29.98 -10.95
CA TYR A 561 -8.94 -30.39 -9.60
C TYR A 561 -10.46 -30.36 -9.50
N ASN A 562 -11.07 -31.55 -9.61
CA ASN A 562 -12.51 -31.70 -9.67
C ASN A 562 -13.11 -31.83 -8.25
N LEU A 563 -13.61 -30.71 -7.75
CA LEU A 563 -14.25 -30.57 -6.44
C LEU A 563 -15.72 -31.06 -6.44
N SER A 564 -16.34 -31.20 -7.63
CA SER A 564 -17.79 -31.42 -7.79
C SER A 564 -18.30 -32.79 -7.31
N GLY A 565 -17.44 -33.80 -7.26
CA GLY A 565 -17.81 -35.17 -6.92
C GLY A 565 -18.42 -36.01 -8.04
N ARG A 566 -18.68 -35.44 -9.22
CA ARG A 566 -19.05 -36.19 -10.44
C ARG A 566 -17.83 -36.25 -11.37
N PRO A 567 -17.40 -37.43 -11.86
CA PRO A 567 -16.34 -37.51 -12.86
C PRO A 567 -16.84 -36.90 -14.17
N LEU A 568 -15.99 -36.11 -14.83
CA LEU A 568 -16.25 -35.66 -16.20
C LEU A 568 -16.01 -36.87 -17.12
N HIS A 569 -17.05 -37.27 -17.86
CA HIS A 569 -16.97 -38.37 -18.82
C HIS A 569 -16.49 -37.79 -20.17
N GLY A 570 -15.64 -38.54 -20.88
CA GLY A 570 -15.06 -38.09 -22.15
C GLY A 570 -13.60 -38.53 -22.34
N ASN A 571 -13.15 -38.60 -23.60
CA ASN A 571 -11.76 -38.95 -23.96
C ASN A 571 -10.83 -37.72 -23.83
N TYR A 572 -10.64 -37.24 -22.60
CA TYR A 572 -9.82 -36.07 -22.33
C TYR A 572 -8.31 -36.37 -22.37
N PRO A 573 -7.48 -35.59 -23.09
CA PRO A 573 -6.01 -35.67 -23.01
C PRO A 573 -5.43 -35.03 -21.72
N ILE A 574 -6.22 -34.95 -20.63
CA ILE A 574 -5.91 -34.18 -19.42
C ILE A 574 -6.07 -35.04 -18.16
N GLU A 575 -5.08 -34.93 -17.28
CA GLU A 575 -5.09 -35.53 -15.95
C GLU A 575 -6.07 -34.79 -15.02
N GLN A 576 -7.15 -35.49 -14.63
CA GLN A 576 -8.10 -35.03 -13.63
C GLN A 576 -7.78 -35.63 -12.26
N ILE A 577 -7.75 -34.77 -11.24
CA ILE A 577 -7.53 -35.19 -9.84
C ILE A 577 -8.87 -35.02 -9.09
N PRO A 578 -9.55 -36.13 -8.71
CA PRO A 578 -10.83 -36.07 -8.00
C PRO A 578 -10.61 -35.64 -6.55
N CYS A 579 -11.26 -34.53 -6.16
CA CYS A 579 -11.02 -33.82 -4.90
C CYS A 579 -12.33 -33.46 -4.20
N VAL A 580 -13.16 -34.47 -3.93
CA VAL A 580 -14.57 -34.31 -3.53
C VAL A 580 -14.73 -33.62 -2.17
N LEU A 581 -15.11 -32.35 -2.17
CA LEU A 581 -15.33 -31.55 -0.97
C LEU A 581 -16.78 -31.66 -0.46
N ARG A 582 -17.12 -32.83 0.10
CA ARG A 582 -18.41 -33.04 0.76
C ARG A 582 -18.55 -32.12 1.97
N ASN A 583 -19.65 -31.37 2.06
CA ASN A 583 -20.07 -30.60 3.23
C ASN A 583 -21.50 -30.99 3.66
N VAL A 584 -21.82 -30.81 4.95
CA VAL A 584 -23.12 -31.19 5.54
C VAL A 584 -24.28 -30.38 4.95
N ARG A 585 -24.02 -29.12 4.57
CA ARG A 585 -24.95 -28.20 3.89
C ARG A 585 -24.14 -27.18 3.06
N PRO A 586 -24.71 -26.53 2.03
CA PRO A 586 -23.95 -25.63 1.14
C PRO A 586 -23.25 -24.43 1.80
N GLN A 587 -23.70 -23.99 2.97
CA GLN A 587 -23.07 -22.90 3.75
C GLN A 587 -22.02 -23.39 4.76
N VAL A 588 -22.03 -24.68 5.11
CA VAL A 588 -21.04 -25.27 6.03
C VAL A 588 -19.73 -25.50 5.26
N PRO A 589 -18.57 -25.15 5.82
CA PRO A 589 -17.27 -25.49 5.25
C PRO A 589 -17.10 -27.02 5.10
N PRO A 590 -16.47 -27.51 4.02
CA PRO A 590 -15.97 -28.88 3.96
C PRO A 590 -14.98 -29.18 5.12
N PRO A 591 -14.71 -30.45 5.44
CA PRO A 591 -13.69 -30.82 6.42
C PRO A 591 -12.31 -30.23 6.06
N ILE A 592 -11.70 -29.51 7.02
CA ILE A 592 -10.42 -28.81 6.89
C ILE A 592 -9.30 -29.71 6.38
N GLU A 593 -9.28 -30.98 6.81
CA GLU A 593 -8.30 -31.98 6.42
C GLU A 593 -8.39 -32.31 4.92
N ASN A 594 -9.59 -32.21 4.33
CA ASN A 594 -9.78 -32.40 2.89
C ASN A 594 -9.37 -31.16 2.10
N ILE A 595 -9.60 -29.95 2.63
CA ILE A 595 -9.10 -28.70 2.03
C ILE A 595 -7.56 -28.71 2.03
N LEU A 596 -6.92 -29.06 3.15
CA LEU A 596 -5.47 -29.17 3.27
C LEU A 596 -4.86 -30.21 2.32
N LYS A 597 -5.50 -31.38 2.14
CA LYS A 597 -5.09 -32.38 1.11
C LYS A 597 -5.13 -31.80 -0.30
N VAL A 598 -6.16 -31.03 -0.64
CA VAL A 598 -6.27 -30.36 -1.94
C VAL A 598 -5.18 -29.31 -2.12
N CYS A 599 -4.98 -28.41 -1.13
CA CYS A 599 -3.91 -27.41 -1.18
C CYS A 599 -2.51 -28.04 -1.31
N SER A 600 -2.21 -29.08 -0.52
CA SER A 600 -0.93 -29.80 -0.59
C SER A 600 -0.74 -30.48 -1.95
N SER A 601 -1.78 -31.10 -2.51
CA SER A 601 -1.72 -31.71 -3.85
C SER A 601 -1.46 -30.65 -4.93
N ILE A 602 -2.18 -29.52 -4.90
CA ILE A 602 -2.00 -28.40 -5.84
C ILE A 602 -0.58 -27.85 -5.79
N VAL A 603 -0.02 -27.63 -4.59
CA VAL A 603 1.36 -27.15 -4.44
C VAL A 603 2.36 -28.16 -5.03
N THR A 604 2.15 -29.46 -4.82
CA THR A 604 2.99 -30.52 -5.42
C THR A 604 2.90 -30.52 -6.95
N ALA A 605 1.69 -30.44 -7.52
CA ALA A 605 1.50 -30.38 -8.97
C ALA A 605 2.16 -29.13 -9.59
N LEU A 606 1.97 -27.95 -8.96
CA LEU A 606 2.56 -26.68 -9.42
C LEU A 606 4.10 -26.64 -9.30
N ARG A 607 4.68 -27.35 -8.34
CA ARG A 607 6.14 -27.55 -8.20
C ARG A 607 6.70 -28.49 -9.27
N ASN A 608 6.06 -29.64 -9.46
CA ASN A 608 6.56 -30.70 -10.34
C ASN A 608 6.38 -30.36 -11.83
N ARG A 609 5.33 -29.63 -12.20
CA ARG A 609 5.00 -29.28 -13.60
C ARG A 609 5.23 -27.78 -13.84
N ARG A 610 6.49 -27.38 -14.04
CA ARG A 610 6.83 -25.99 -14.40
C ARG A 610 6.15 -25.61 -15.73
N GLY A 611 5.52 -24.44 -15.77
CA GLY A 611 4.71 -23.97 -16.90
C GLY A 611 3.23 -24.39 -16.87
N SER A 612 2.84 -25.43 -16.12
CA SER A 612 1.44 -25.84 -16.03
C SER A 612 0.61 -24.97 -15.09
N CYS A 613 -0.68 -24.81 -15.37
CA CYS A 613 -1.67 -24.18 -14.49
C CYS A 613 -2.60 -25.22 -13.83
N VAL A 614 -3.30 -24.80 -12.77
CA VAL A 614 -4.30 -25.59 -12.05
C VAL A 614 -5.68 -24.95 -12.23
N VAL A 615 -6.66 -25.79 -12.57
CA VAL A 615 -8.06 -25.42 -12.77
C VAL A 615 -8.89 -26.04 -11.66
N LEU A 616 -9.47 -25.21 -10.79
CA LEU A 616 -10.45 -25.62 -9.79
C LEU A 616 -11.84 -25.69 -10.44
N TYR A 617 -12.45 -26.87 -10.43
CA TYR A 617 -13.75 -27.13 -11.04
C TYR A 617 -14.76 -27.66 -10.02
N GLY A 618 -15.93 -27.02 -9.91
CA GLY A 618 -16.99 -27.45 -9.00
C GLY A 618 -17.88 -26.30 -8.53
N ALA A 619 -18.53 -26.43 -7.37
CA ALA A 619 -19.36 -25.37 -6.83
C ALA A 619 -18.52 -24.11 -6.52
N GLU A 620 -19.04 -22.93 -6.87
CA GLU A 620 -18.29 -21.66 -6.75
C GLU A 620 -17.74 -21.43 -5.35
N ILE A 621 -18.55 -21.65 -4.31
CA ILE A 621 -18.16 -21.51 -2.91
C ILE A 621 -16.96 -22.40 -2.53
N HIS A 622 -16.85 -23.61 -3.11
CA HIS A 622 -15.71 -24.51 -2.89
C HIS A 622 -14.47 -24.04 -3.64
N CYS A 623 -14.62 -23.57 -4.89
CA CYS A 623 -13.49 -23.10 -5.69
C CYS A 623 -12.88 -21.81 -5.11
N VAL A 624 -13.72 -20.90 -4.62
CA VAL A 624 -13.30 -19.70 -3.87
C VAL A 624 -12.61 -20.13 -2.56
N MET A 625 -13.24 -20.99 -1.73
CA MET A 625 -12.66 -21.40 -0.45
C MET A 625 -11.32 -22.15 -0.59
N VAL A 626 -11.16 -23.02 -1.59
CA VAL A 626 -9.87 -23.66 -1.90
C VAL A 626 -8.83 -22.65 -2.39
N SER A 627 -9.22 -21.65 -3.17
CA SER A 627 -8.30 -20.59 -3.62
C SER A 627 -7.79 -19.75 -2.44
N VAL A 628 -8.68 -19.32 -1.55
CA VAL A 628 -8.34 -18.57 -0.33
C VAL A 628 -7.43 -19.41 0.57
N ALA A 629 -7.82 -20.66 0.85
CA ALA A 629 -7.02 -21.60 1.63
C ALA A 629 -5.63 -21.83 1.02
N LEU A 630 -5.52 -21.91 -0.31
CA LEU A 630 -4.26 -22.11 -1.02
C LEU A 630 -3.33 -20.88 -0.96
N LEU A 631 -3.87 -19.66 -1.05
CA LEU A 631 -3.08 -18.42 -0.90
C LEU A 631 -2.49 -18.31 0.51
N VAL A 632 -3.29 -18.61 1.53
CA VAL A 632 -2.90 -18.67 2.95
C VAL A 632 -1.89 -19.80 3.20
N TYR A 633 -2.16 -21.02 2.71
CA TYR A 633 -1.29 -22.20 2.83
C TYR A 633 0.09 -21.98 2.19
N CYS A 634 0.14 -21.25 1.08
CA CYS A 634 1.39 -20.85 0.40
C CYS A 634 2.10 -19.64 1.05
N LYS A 635 1.53 -19.03 2.10
CA LYS A 635 1.98 -17.77 2.73
C LYS A 635 2.08 -16.59 1.73
N LEU A 636 1.24 -16.59 0.69
CA LEU A 636 1.18 -15.51 -0.30
C LEU A 636 0.35 -14.32 0.18
N ILE A 637 -0.61 -14.55 1.07
CA ILE A 637 -1.38 -13.53 1.79
C ILE A 637 -1.50 -13.98 3.24
N GLY A 638 -1.25 -13.05 4.17
CA GLY A 638 -1.12 -13.33 5.61
C GLY A 638 -2.43 -13.44 6.39
N ASP A 639 -3.56 -13.03 5.80
CA ASP A 639 -4.89 -13.13 6.43
C ASP A 639 -5.93 -13.81 5.54
N ALA A 640 -6.90 -14.49 6.18
CA ALA A 640 -7.99 -15.17 5.50
C ALA A 640 -8.99 -14.19 4.86
N ASN A 641 -9.18 -13.01 5.46
CA ASN A 641 -10.08 -11.97 4.96
C ASN A 641 -9.43 -11.24 3.77
N ASP A 642 -8.16 -10.83 3.88
CA ASP A 642 -7.39 -10.26 2.76
C ASP A 642 -7.33 -11.23 1.57
N ALA A 643 -7.12 -12.53 1.84
CA ALA A 643 -7.08 -13.56 0.81
C ALA A 643 -8.46 -13.82 0.20
N TYR A 644 -9.54 -13.74 1.00
CA TYR A 644 -10.92 -13.77 0.50
C TYR A 644 -11.20 -12.56 -0.39
N ASP A 645 -10.92 -11.33 0.06
CA ASP A 645 -11.21 -10.12 -0.71
C ASP A 645 -10.36 -10.05 -2.00
N PHE A 646 -9.13 -10.54 -2.00
CA PHE A 646 -8.34 -10.69 -3.24
C PHE A 646 -9.03 -11.62 -4.26
N VAL A 647 -9.53 -12.78 -3.82
CA VAL A 647 -10.23 -13.74 -4.69
C VAL A 647 -11.61 -13.19 -5.11
N ALA A 648 -12.35 -12.61 -4.17
CA ALA A 648 -13.71 -12.08 -4.37
C ALA A 648 -13.71 -10.85 -5.30
N ASN A 649 -12.74 -9.94 -5.18
CA ASN A 649 -12.61 -8.80 -6.10
C ASN A 649 -12.28 -9.26 -7.53
N LYS A 650 -11.38 -10.24 -7.71
CA LYS A 650 -11.10 -10.82 -9.03
C LYS A 650 -12.29 -11.57 -9.62
N ARG A 651 -13.08 -12.24 -8.78
CA ARG A 651 -14.27 -12.99 -9.18
C ARG A 651 -15.52 -12.11 -9.37
N ARG A 652 -15.58 -10.96 -8.70
CA ARG A 652 -16.77 -10.10 -8.48
C ARG A 652 -17.87 -10.78 -7.66
N THR A 653 -17.49 -11.63 -6.70
CA THR A 653 -18.43 -12.36 -5.83
C THR A 653 -19.01 -11.44 -4.76
N ALA A 654 -20.34 -11.29 -4.74
CA ALA A 654 -21.06 -10.55 -3.70
C ALA A 654 -21.34 -11.36 -2.42
N GLN A 655 -21.21 -12.71 -2.46
CA GLN A 655 -21.49 -13.58 -1.33
C GLN A 655 -20.27 -13.68 -0.39
N ARG A 656 -20.27 -12.92 0.72
CA ARG A 656 -19.33 -13.10 1.82
C ARG A 656 -19.38 -14.52 2.41
N PHE A 657 -18.25 -14.98 2.93
CA PHE A 657 -18.16 -16.21 3.72
C PHE A 657 -18.91 -16.11 5.06
N ALA A 658 -19.48 -17.23 5.49
CA ALA A 658 -20.12 -17.36 6.80
C ALA A 658 -19.07 -17.49 7.93
N PRO A 659 -19.41 -17.19 9.20
CA PRO A 659 -18.45 -17.21 10.32
C PRO A 659 -17.67 -18.52 10.47
N SER A 660 -18.33 -19.67 10.27
CA SER A 660 -17.65 -20.99 10.30
C SER A 660 -16.63 -21.17 9.18
N GLN A 661 -16.86 -20.56 8.00
CA GLN A 661 -15.95 -20.66 6.86
C GLN A 661 -14.67 -19.84 7.11
N ILE A 662 -14.80 -18.62 7.63
CA ILE A 662 -13.67 -17.79 8.08
C ILE A 662 -12.88 -18.50 9.18
N ARG A 663 -13.56 -18.95 10.25
CA ARG A 663 -12.96 -19.69 11.37
C ARG A 663 -12.18 -20.94 10.92
N SER A 664 -12.62 -21.60 9.84
CA SER A 664 -11.92 -22.75 9.23
C SER A 664 -10.66 -22.33 8.46
N LEU A 665 -10.69 -21.18 7.79
CA LEU A 665 -9.53 -20.62 7.06
C LEU A 665 -8.48 -20.05 8.02
N ASP A 666 -8.88 -19.44 9.12
CA ASP A 666 -7.97 -19.00 10.19
C ASP A 666 -7.29 -20.20 10.87
N LEU A 667 -7.98 -21.34 10.99
CA LEU A 667 -7.35 -22.57 11.45
C LEU A 667 -6.32 -23.11 10.44
N ILE A 668 -6.58 -23.02 9.13
CA ILE A 668 -5.57 -23.33 8.08
C ILE A 668 -4.35 -22.40 8.23
N LYS A 669 -4.55 -21.08 8.35
CA LYS A 669 -3.51 -20.06 8.60
C LYS A 669 -2.64 -20.42 9.81
N ASN A 670 -3.25 -20.75 10.94
CA ASN A 670 -2.55 -21.10 12.17
C ASN A 670 -1.78 -22.43 12.04
N LEU A 671 -2.34 -23.43 11.34
CA LEU A 671 -1.66 -24.71 11.07
C LEU A 671 -0.49 -24.60 10.09
N THR A 672 -0.45 -23.57 9.22
CA THR A 672 0.61 -23.39 8.23
C THR A 672 1.67 -22.36 8.60
N SER A 673 1.42 -21.51 9.60
CA SER A 673 2.34 -20.42 10.02
C SER A 673 3.72 -20.91 10.48
N SER A 674 3.81 -22.02 11.20
CA SER A 674 5.07 -22.55 11.74
C SER A 674 6.10 -22.93 10.66
N ALA A 675 7.39 -22.65 10.92
CA ALA A 675 8.48 -23.02 10.02
C ALA A 675 8.86 -24.52 10.11
N SER A 676 8.52 -25.17 11.22
CA SER A 676 8.51 -26.63 11.35
C SER A 676 7.06 -27.12 11.34
N VAL A 677 6.77 -28.19 10.60
CA VAL A 677 5.46 -28.87 10.63
C VAL A 677 5.35 -29.74 11.89
N VAL A 678 5.42 -29.08 13.06
CA VAL A 678 4.89 -29.65 14.29
C VAL A 678 3.38 -29.57 14.16
N LEU A 679 2.79 -30.68 13.74
CA LEU A 679 1.34 -30.87 13.78
C LEU A 679 0.87 -30.56 15.20
N LEU A 680 0.04 -29.53 15.37
CA LEU A 680 -0.98 -29.60 16.41
C LEU A 680 -1.71 -30.93 16.20
N PRO A 681 -1.88 -31.79 17.22
CA PRO A 681 -2.70 -32.98 17.09
C PRO A 681 -4.09 -32.54 16.62
N MET A 682 -4.40 -32.80 15.34
CA MET A 682 -5.68 -32.38 14.76
C MET A 682 -6.83 -33.09 15.49
N ASN A 683 -6.56 -34.31 15.94
CA ASN A 683 -7.38 -35.07 16.83
C ASN A 683 -7.05 -34.68 18.28
N ARG A 684 -7.96 -33.95 18.95
CA ARG A 684 -7.96 -33.78 20.40
C ARG A 684 -9.30 -34.29 20.94
N PRO A 685 -9.48 -35.62 21.07
CA PRO A 685 -10.78 -36.19 21.38
C PRO A 685 -11.39 -35.59 22.65
N MET A 686 -12.67 -35.20 22.56
CA MET A 686 -13.41 -34.59 23.67
C MET A 686 -14.80 -35.20 23.77
N SER A 687 -15.41 -35.14 24.95
CA SER A 687 -16.82 -35.53 25.15
C SER A 687 -17.71 -34.30 25.23
N LEU A 688 -18.79 -34.28 24.45
CA LEU A 688 -19.85 -33.27 24.60
C LEU A 688 -20.89 -33.76 25.61
N ARG A 689 -21.08 -32.96 26.66
CA ARG A 689 -21.98 -33.28 27.78
C ARG A 689 -23.29 -32.51 27.79
N SER A 690 -23.27 -31.19 27.64
CA SER A 690 -24.49 -30.39 27.52
C SER A 690 -24.40 -29.33 26.44
N ILE A 691 -25.56 -28.91 25.94
CA ILE A 691 -25.74 -27.73 25.10
C ILE A 691 -26.71 -26.81 25.82
N SER A 692 -26.23 -25.63 26.21
CA SER A 692 -27.07 -24.56 26.74
C SER A 692 -27.35 -23.53 25.64
N LEU A 693 -28.62 -23.16 25.48
CA LEU A 693 -29.06 -22.06 24.60
C LEU A 693 -29.67 -20.94 25.44
N SER A 694 -29.34 -19.70 25.13
CA SER A 694 -29.74 -18.48 25.86
C SER A 694 -30.42 -17.46 24.95
N THR A 695 -31.37 -16.72 25.52
CA THR A 695 -32.33 -15.83 24.84
C THR A 695 -32.97 -16.47 23.60
N LEU A 696 -33.76 -17.52 23.81
CA LEU A 696 -34.37 -18.30 22.72
C LEU A 696 -35.20 -17.44 21.74
N PRO A 697 -35.18 -17.76 20.44
CA PRO A 697 -35.75 -16.91 19.39
C PRO A 697 -37.27 -16.77 19.43
N ILE A 698 -37.72 -15.52 19.46
CA ILE A 698 -39.14 -15.13 19.38
C ILE A 698 -39.56 -15.13 17.90
N LEU A 699 -39.66 -16.32 17.32
CA LEU A 699 -40.07 -16.53 15.93
C LEU A 699 -41.46 -15.91 15.68
N ALA A 700 -41.49 -14.87 14.84
CA ALA A 700 -42.63 -13.98 14.72
C ALA A 700 -43.95 -14.72 14.38
N GLY A 701 -44.98 -14.52 15.21
CA GLY A 701 -46.32 -15.06 15.01
C GLY A 701 -46.53 -16.52 15.48
N ILE A 702 -45.56 -17.17 16.12
CA ILE A 702 -45.68 -18.57 16.54
C ILE A 702 -45.94 -18.68 18.05
N ARG A 703 -47.02 -19.39 18.44
CA ARG A 703 -47.30 -19.74 19.84
C ARG A 703 -46.33 -20.81 20.34
N SER A 704 -46.08 -20.84 21.65
CA SER A 704 -45.22 -21.83 22.33
C SER A 704 -45.46 -23.27 21.86
N GLY A 705 -44.38 -24.02 21.59
CA GLY A 705 -44.46 -25.43 21.17
C GLY A 705 -43.54 -25.87 20.03
N LEU A 706 -42.70 -24.97 19.49
CA LEU A 706 -41.70 -25.35 18.46
C LEU A 706 -40.61 -26.24 19.04
N ARG A 707 -40.41 -27.42 18.45
CA ARG A 707 -39.37 -28.36 18.85
C ARG A 707 -38.07 -28.05 18.11
N LEU A 708 -37.00 -27.79 18.85
CA LEU A 708 -35.65 -27.64 18.29
C LEU A 708 -35.04 -29.02 18.01
N VAL A 709 -34.55 -29.18 16.79
CA VAL A 709 -33.80 -30.35 16.32
C VAL A 709 -32.35 -29.93 16.17
N ILE A 710 -31.48 -30.52 16.98
CA ILE A 710 -30.03 -30.33 16.92
C ILE A 710 -29.45 -31.62 16.35
N GLU A 711 -28.61 -31.50 15.31
CA GLU A 711 -27.91 -32.63 14.69
C GLU A 711 -26.39 -32.31 14.68
N ILE A 712 -25.58 -33.24 15.17
CA ILE A 712 -24.14 -33.05 15.39
C ILE A 712 -23.36 -34.00 14.50
N PHE A 713 -22.40 -33.46 13.76
CA PHE A 713 -21.60 -34.20 12.79
C PHE A 713 -20.10 -34.08 13.11
N ALA A 714 -19.38 -35.19 13.04
CA ALA A 714 -17.92 -35.23 12.98
C ALA A 714 -17.50 -35.44 11.51
N GLY A 715 -16.81 -34.45 10.94
CA GLY A 715 -16.52 -34.38 9.51
C GLY A 715 -17.80 -34.34 8.65
N SER A 716 -18.21 -35.49 8.13
CA SER A 716 -19.47 -35.67 7.37
C SER A 716 -20.43 -36.69 7.99
N ASN A 717 -20.04 -37.34 9.09
CA ASN A 717 -20.83 -38.40 9.72
C ASN A 717 -21.66 -37.80 10.87
N LYS A 718 -22.97 -38.03 10.89
CA LYS A 718 -23.80 -37.65 12.05
C LYS A 718 -23.47 -38.56 13.23
N VAL A 719 -23.05 -37.97 14.35
CA VAL A 719 -22.67 -38.69 15.58
C VAL A 719 -23.76 -38.65 16.65
N TRP A 720 -24.65 -37.65 16.61
CA TRP A 720 -25.75 -37.50 17.57
C TRP A 720 -26.86 -36.60 17.02
N ASP A 721 -28.10 -36.76 17.49
CA ASP A 721 -29.16 -35.78 17.34
C ASP A 721 -30.18 -35.78 18.50
N SER A 722 -30.99 -34.73 18.59
CA SER A 722 -32.02 -34.56 19.64
C SER A 722 -33.36 -35.27 19.35
N VAL A 723 -33.46 -36.09 18.28
CA VAL A 723 -34.69 -36.76 17.83
C VAL A 723 -34.91 -38.08 18.61
N GLY A 724 -34.80 -37.97 19.94
CA GLY A 724 -34.96 -39.07 20.89
C GLY A 724 -34.90 -38.64 22.37
N CYS A 725 -34.42 -37.42 22.66
CA CYS A 725 -34.28 -36.91 24.02
C CYS A 725 -35.63 -36.87 24.76
N LYS A 726 -35.67 -37.44 25.97
CA LYS A 726 -36.87 -37.52 26.85
C LYS A 726 -37.47 -36.15 27.20
N ARG A 727 -36.66 -35.09 27.16
CA ARG A 727 -37.08 -33.69 27.29
C ARG A 727 -36.63 -32.94 26.03
N PRO A 728 -37.53 -32.68 25.06
CA PRO A 728 -37.16 -31.94 23.86
C PRO A 728 -36.99 -30.45 24.16
N LEU A 729 -35.89 -29.86 23.67
CA LEU A 729 -35.75 -28.40 23.62
C LEU A 729 -36.95 -27.82 22.85
N THR A 730 -37.69 -26.94 23.53
CA THR A 730 -38.92 -26.34 23.01
C THR A 730 -38.83 -24.83 23.17
N VAL A 731 -39.10 -24.07 22.10
CA VAL A 731 -39.08 -22.61 22.17
C VAL A 731 -40.14 -22.14 23.17
N SER A 732 -39.66 -21.46 24.21
CA SER A 732 -40.32 -21.18 25.48
C SER A 732 -40.05 -19.73 25.89
N LYS A 733 -40.84 -19.17 26.81
CA LYS A 733 -40.59 -17.84 27.40
C LYS A 733 -39.40 -17.82 28.40
N SER A 734 -38.73 -18.95 28.61
CA SER A 734 -37.56 -19.07 29.49
C SER A 734 -36.32 -18.45 28.84
N LEU A 735 -35.62 -17.59 29.60
CA LEU A 735 -34.41 -16.87 29.16
C LEU A 735 -33.23 -17.79 28.79
N SER A 736 -33.25 -19.05 29.23
CA SER A 736 -32.30 -20.08 28.81
C SER A 736 -32.94 -21.48 28.83
N SER A 737 -32.27 -22.44 28.21
CA SER A 737 -32.59 -23.88 28.31
C SER A 737 -31.34 -24.72 28.07
N GLU A 738 -31.06 -25.64 28.98
CA GLU A 738 -29.97 -26.61 28.87
C GLU A 738 -30.49 -27.98 28.43
N LEU A 739 -29.75 -28.62 27.54
CA LEU A 739 -29.97 -29.99 27.06
C LEU A 739 -28.76 -30.84 27.45
N ASP A 740 -29.01 -31.86 28.28
CA ASP A 740 -28.08 -32.96 28.50
C ASP A 740 -28.01 -33.82 27.23
N VAL A 741 -26.78 -34.04 26.76
CA VAL A 741 -26.41 -34.75 25.52
C VAL A 741 -25.87 -36.16 25.84
N GLY A 742 -25.43 -36.40 27.09
CA GLY A 742 -24.77 -37.62 27.55
C GLY A 742 -23.25 -37.50 27.59
N ASP A 743 -22.53 -38.46 27.01
CA ASP A 743 -21.07 -38.39 26.78
C ASP A 743 -20.81 -38.73 25.30
N VAL A 744 -20.99 -37.74 24.41
CA VAL A 744 -20.83 -37.94 22.96
C VAL A 744 -19.39 -37.69 22.55
N PRO A 745 -18.66 -38.69 22.02
CA PRO A 745 -17.28 -38.50 21.56
C PRO A 745 -17.23 -37.65 20.30
N LEU A 746 -16.41 -36.60 20.34
CA LEU A 746 -16.14 -35.67 19.26
C LEU A 746 -14.66 -35.70 18.91
N ASP A 747 -14.35 -35.72 17.61
CA ASP A 747 -12.98 -35.67 17.10
C ASP A 747 -12.92 -34.93 15.73
N GLY A 748 -11.78 -34.30 15.41
CA GLY A 748 -11.58 -33.49 14.20
C GLY A 748 -12.51 -32.27 14.09
N GLN A 749 -13.03 -31.98 12.89
CA GLN A 749 -13.99 -30.91 12.61
C GLN A 749 -15.42 -31.29 13.05
N ILE A 750 -16.03 -30.47 13.91
CA ILE A 750 -17.39 -30.67 14.43
C ILE A 750 -18.35 -29.63 13.86
N THR A 751 -19.47 -30.08 13.30
CA THR A 751 -20.58 -29.23 12.86
C THR A 751 -21.80 -29.47 13.74
N MET A 752 -22.29 -28.43 14.41
CA MET A 752 -23.62 -28.43 15.03
C MET A 752 -24.61 -27.74 14.09
N LEU A 753 -25.71 -28.43 13.77
CA LEU A 753 -26.79 -27.99 12.91
C LEU A 753 -28.06 -27.80 13.74
N VAL A 754 -28.65 -26.60 13.74
CA VAL A 754 -29.86 -26.30 14.51
C VAL A 754 -31.02 -25.95 13.58
N SER A 755 -32.15 -26.64 13.77
CA SER A 755 -33.40 -26.49 13.03
C SER A 755 -34.60 -26.52 13.97
N TYR A 756 -35.79 -26.16 13.50
CA TYR A 756 -37.06 -26.39 14.20
C TYR A 756 -38.04 -27.21 13.36
N SER A 757 -38.94 -27.95 14.02
CA SER A 757 -40.13 -28.54 13.40
C SER A 757 -41.39 -28.11 14.16
N ARG A 758 -42.52 -28.09 13.44
CA ARG A 758 -43.88 -27.85 13.96
C ARG A 758 -44.70 -29.14 14.12
N SER A 759 -44.22 -30.27 13.61
CA SER A 759 -44.96 -31.53 13.57
C SER A 759 -44.04 -32.70 13.92
N ASP A 760 -43.49 -33.41 12.93
CA ASP A 760 -42.62 -34.56 13.13
C ASP A 760 -41.14 -34.15 13.05
N PRO A 761 -40.35 -34.21 14.15
CA PRO A 761 -38.93 -33.93 14.11
C PRO A 761 -38.10 -34.99 13.37
N VAL A 762 -38.67 -36.15 13.03
CA VAL A 762 -37.99 -37.20 12.23
C VAL A 762 -37.99 -36.79 10.75
N ASP A 763 -39.16 -36.47 10.18
CA ASP A 763 -39.31 -36.07 8.77
C ASP A 763 -38.46 -34.84 8.40
N PRO A 764 -37.43 -34.98 7.53
CA PRO A 764 -36.62 -33.88 7.06
C PRO A 764 -37.40 -32.78 6.34
N ALA A 765 -38.54 -33.08 5.72
CA ALA A 765 -39.35 -32.08 4.99
C ALA A 765 -40.02 -31.06 5.93
N THR A 766 -40.20 -31.38 7.21
CA THR A 766 -40.75 -30.45 8.20
C THR A 766 -39.68 -29.57 8.87
N LYS A 767 -38.40 -29.96 8.78
CA LYS A 767 -37.28 -29.29 9.45
C LYS A 767 -36.94 -27.97 8.75
N LYS A 768 -37.07 -26.86 9.48
CA LYS A 768 -36.61 -25.54 9.04
C LYS A 768 -35.28 -25.17 9.70
N PHE A 769 -34.26 -24.99 8.87
CA PHE A 769 -32.91 -24.61 9.32
C PHE A 769 -32.86 -23.19 9.89
N MET A 770 -32.22 -23.04 11.05
CA MET A 770 -32.04 -21.77 11.75
C MET A 770 -30.60 -21.26 11.60
N PHE A 771 -29.64 -22.07 12.05
CA PHE A 771 -28.22 -21.74 12.02
C PHE A 771 -27.36 -23.00 12.13
N SER A 772 -26.09 -22.90 11.73
CA SER A 772 -25.05 -23.87 12.08
C SER A 772 -23.89 -23.18 12.80
N VAL A 773 -23.04 -23.98 13.43
CA VAL A 773 -21.71 -23.55 13.84
C VAL A 773 -20.72 -24.70 13.65
N VAL A 774 -19.54 -24.37 13.12
CA VAL A 774 -18.41 -25.30 12.97
C VAL A 774 -17.26 -24.86 13.85
N PHE A 775 -16.67 -25.82 14.54
CA PHE A 775 -15.42 -25.68 15.28
C PHE A 775 -14.56 -26.94 15.08
N HIS A 776 -13.35 -26.94 15.64
CA HIS A 776 -12.43 -28.06 15.51
C HIS A 776 -11.89 -28.44 16.90
N THR A 777 -11.84 -29.73 17.20
CA THR A 777 -11.50 -30.21 18.56
C THR A 777 -10.10 -29.78 19.03
N SER A 778 -9.12 -29.70 18.12
CA SER A 778 -7.76 -29.22 18.46
C SER A 778 -7.69 -27.80 19.03
N VAL A 779 -8.67 -26.94 18.76
CA VAL A 779 -8.79 -25.58 19.32
C VAL A 779 -9.96 -25.42 20.30
N ALA A 780 -10.68 -26.50 20.60
CA ALA A 780 -11.78 -26.48 21.55
C ALA A 780 -11.28 -26.33 23.00
N LYS A 781 -12.09 -25.62 23.79
CA LYS A 781 -11.95 -25.48 25.25
C LYS A 781 -13.06 -26.27 25.94
N GLU A 782 -12.93 -26.48 27.25
CA GLU A 782 -13.92 -27.19 28.08
C GLU A 782 -15.33 -26.58 27.98
N LEU A 783 -15.39 -25.26 27.84
CA LEU A 783 -16.63 -24.53 27.55
C LEU A 783 -16.43 -23.65 26.31
N MET A 784 -17.06 -24.05 25.21
CA MET A 784 -17.21 -23.22 24.02
C MET A 784 -18.44 -22.33 24.14
N LYS A 785 -18.33 -21.06 23.74
CA LYS A 785 -19.44 -20.10 23.69
C LYS A 785 -19.43 -19.45 22.31
N PHE A 786 -20.58 -19.39 21.68
CA PHE A 786 -20.76 -18.80 20.36
C PHE A 786 -21.80 -17.70 20.46
N SER A 787 -21.44 -16.47 20.13
CA SER A 787 -22.40 -15.36 20.03
C SER A 787 -23.25 -15.51 18.77
N ARG A 788 -24.35 -14.76 18.63
CA ARG A 788 -25.06 -14.59 17.35
C ARG A 788 -24.11 -14.42 16.14
N SER A 789 -23.07 -13.60 16.27
CA SER A 789 -22.06 -13.32 15.23
C SER A 789 -21.14 -14.50 14.89
N ASP A 790 -21.12 -15.56 15.70
CA ASP A 790 -20.34 -16.77 15.47
C ASP A 790 -21.06 -17.84 14.61
N LEU A 791 -22.33 -17.61 14.29
CA LEU A 791 -23.25 -18.61 13.72
C LEU A 791 -23.50 -18.38 12.24
N ASP A 792 -23.61 -19.46 11.46
CA ASP A 792 -24.00 -19.41 10.05
C ASP A 792 -25.54 -19.34 9.96
N ILE A 793 -26.09 -18.15 10.22
CA ILE A 793 -27.54 -17.93 10.32
C ILE A 793 -28.22 -18.02 8.94
N SER A 794 -29.43 -18.59 8.92
CA SER A 794 -30.34 -18.59 7.78
C SER A 794 -30.86 -17.18 7.50
N ILE A 795 -30.74 -16.69 6.27
CA ILE A 795 -31.28 -15.38 5.82
C ILE A 795 -32.78 -15.23 6.15
N VAL A 796 -33.52 -16.35 6.17
CA VAL A 796 -34.96 -16.37 6.51
C VAL A 796 -35.23 -16.17 8.01
N GLU A 797 -34.28 -16.56 8.87
CA GLU A 797 -34.43 -16.57 10.33
C GLU A 797 -33.57 -15.51 11.04
N GLU A 798 -32.81 -14.71 10.28
CA GLU A 798 -31.90 -13.69 10.79
C GLU A 798 -32.59 -12.68 11.72
N ASN A 799 -33.80 -12.24 11.36
CA ASN A 799 -34.61 -11.33 12.17
C ASN A 799 -35.33 -12.01 13.35
N ASN A 800 -35.35 -13.34 13.42
CA ASN A 800 -36.03 -14.11 14.46
C ASN A 800 -35.09 -14.54 15.59
N ILE A 801 -33.80 -14.68 15.31
CA ILE A 801 -32.75 -14.84 16.34
C ILE A 801 -32.53 -13.48 17.03
N PRO A 802 -32.42 -13.40 18.38
CA PRO A 802 -32.12 -12.15 19.08
C PRO A 802 -30.68 -11.66 18.88
N PRO A 803 -30.37 -10.38 19.20
CA PRO A 803 -29.00 -9.84 19.19
C PRO A 803 -28.08 -10.53 20.21
N ASP A 804 -28.63 -10.88 21.37
CA ASP A 804 -27.94 -11.38 22.56
C ASP A 804 -27.89 -12.91 22.68
N PHE A 805 -28.43 -13.64 21.69
CA PHE A 805 -28.44 -15.10 21.60
C PHE A 805 -27.03 -15.72 21.71
N ARG A 806 -26.90 -16.80 22.49
CA ARG A 806 -25.68 -17.61 22.68
C ARG A 806 -26.04 -19.06 23.01
#